data_AF-A0A3D5AKU3-F1
#
_entry.id   AF-A0A3D5AKU3-F1
#
_cell.length_a   1.000
_cell.length_b   1.000
_cell.length_c   1.000
_cell.angle_alpha   90.00
_cell.angle_beta   90.00
_cell.angle_gamma   90.00
#
_symmetry.space_group_name_H-M   'P 1'
#
loop_
_entity.id
_entity.type
_entity.pdbx_description
1 polymer ?
#
loop_
_entity_poly.entity_id
_entity_poly.type
_entity_poly.pdbx_seq_one_letter_code
_entity_poly.pdbx_strand_id
1 'polypeptide(L)'
;MARNDRWGRTYESFGEKPELSTQMASIITGLQGSSLNGPASVMATAKHYVGDGGTTNGTDQGNTQLTEAELRSIHLPPFQEAIRRNVGSVMISYSSWNGVKMHGQQYLITTVLKGELGFSGFVVSDWNGIDQIDGQPGFTATEVRTAINAGIDMVMVPTDWRNFISLLRTEVQAGRVSMARIDDANRRILTKKIELGLFERPLTDRTYTSTVGNAAHRSLARQAVQKSQVLLKNAGNVLPLATANNRIFVAGKSADNIGYSSGGWTISWQGGSGNITPGTSILQGIRNTAAPSTVVTYNQTGAGIDSSYRAAIAVVGETPYAEGAGDRPGAMGLDTADLNTINTLRASGVPVVVVLVSGRPLDIASQLPNWNALLAAWLPGTEGQGVADVLFNVAPPTGKLPMLWMSSVSQQPINDGDGKVPLFPYGFGLSYGTTTPPSAFTVIQAESHNTQSGTQLETTTDAGGGQNVGFITPGDWLSYNLAFGATSPANVVTRIASGAAVSGTIQYRLDSTTGPIIASVPVSNTGGWQVWTSATATLSGVATGNHLVYLTFTGTGGDFVNINWFQFQAGTGTPNAYSVRQAESFSSQSGIQTQTTTDTGGGQNVGWIAPGDWIAYSNVDFGSPTALSVLTRIASGATTSGTIQYRLDSATGPIIASVPVSNTGGWQAWTTATTNLSGTATSVHTVYLTFTGTGGDFVNINWLQFQR
;
A
#
# COMPACT_ATOMS: atom_id res chain seq x y z
N MET A 1 -6.27 -10.86 -13.40
CA MET A 1 -5.40 -9.93 -12.62
C MET A 1 -4.56 -9.14 -13.59
N ALA A 2 -4.83 -7.85 -13.77
CA ALA A 2 -4.02 -6.98 -14.63
C ALA A 2 -2.65 -6.72 -14.00
N ARG A 3 -1.57 -6.90 -14.78
CA ARG A 3 -0.17 -6.70 -14.35
C ARG A 3 0.58 -5.70 -15.23
N ASN A 4 -0.10 -5.16 -16.24
CA ASN A 4 0.42 -4.17 -17.17
C ASN A 4 -0.73 -3.27 -17.60
N ASP A 5 -0.64 -1.99 -17.24
CA ASP A 5 -1.72 -1.04 -17.51
C ASP A 5 -1.89 -0.75 -19.01
N ARG A 6 -1.01 -1.24 -19.89
CA ARG A 6 -1.23 -1.11 -21.34
C ARG A 6 -2.41 -1.93 -21.83
N TRP A 7 -2.88 -2.92 -21.06
CA TRP A 7 -3.96 -3.80 -21.45
C TRP A 7 -5.32 -3.10 -21.49
N GLY A 8 -6.01 -3.25 -22.61
CA GLY A 8 -7.32 -2.66 -22.88
C GLY A 8 -8.45 -3.09 -21.93
N ARG A 9 -8.21 -4.10 -21.09
CA ARG A 9 -9.16 -4.59 -20.08
C ARG A 9 -8.68 -4.35 -18.65
N THR A 10 -7.70 -3.47 -18.45
CA THR A 10 -7.20 -3.12 -17.10
C THR A 10 -8.33 -2.70 -16.16
N TYR A 11 -9.33 -1.94 -16.66
CA TYR A 11 -10.48 -1.50 -15.87
C TYR A 11 -11.44 -2.62 -15.46
N GLU A 12 -11.34 -3.80 -16.05
CA GLU A 12 -12.10 -4.99 -15.66
C GLU A 12 -11.43 -5.76 -14.51
N SER A 13 -10.21 -5.39 -14.13
CA SER A 13 -9.48 -5.96 -12.97
C SER A 13 -9.72 -5.11 -11.73
N PHE A 14 -10.03 -5.75 -10.59
CA PHE A 14 -10.21 -5.03 -9.32
C PHE A 14 -8.92 -4.41 -8.77
N GLY A 15 -7.76 -4.91 -9.20
CA GLY A 15 -6.43 -4.37 -8.87
C GLY A 15 -5.31 -5.23 -9.45
N GLU A 16 -4.07 -4.90 -9.10
CA GLU A 16 -2.86 -5.63 -9.55
C GLU A 16 -2.47 -6.77 -8.60
N LYS A 17 -2.95 -6.72 -7.34
CA LYS A 17 -2.61 -7.69 -6.28
C LYS A 17 -3.71 -8.74 -6.07
N PRO A 18 -3.36 -10.03 -5.96
CA PRO A 18 -4.34 -11.12 -5.87
C PRO A 18 -5.28 -10.99 -4.67
N GLU A 19 -4.82 -10.42 -3.56
CA GLU A 19 -5.59 -10.26 -2.33
C GLU A 19 -6.86 -9.43 -2.55
N LEU A 20 -6.76 -8.33 -3.29
CA LEU A 20 -7.91 -7.45 -3.54
C LEU A 20 -8.97 -8.15 -4.40
N SER A 21 -8.57 -8.77 -5.52
CA SER A 21 -9.51 -9.50 -6.37
C SER A 21 -10.11 -10.72 -5.70
N THR A 22 -9.37 -11.36 -4.80
CA THR A 22 -9.87 -12.44 -3.94
C THR A 22 -10.97 -11.91 -3.01
N GLN A 23 -10.76 -10.76 -2.36
CA GLN A 23 -11.80 -10.14 -1.52
C GLN A 23 -13.05 -9.75 -2.33
N MET A 24 -12.87 -9.25 -3.55
CA MET A 24 -13.97 -8.83 -4.43
C MET A 24 -14.76 -10.00 -5.04
N ALA A 25 -14.29 -11.25 -4.89
CA ALA A 25 -15.07 -12.44 -5.23
C ALA A 25 -16.41 -12.53 -4.47
N SER A 26 -16.64 -11.68 -3.45
CA SER A 26 -17.95 -11.48 -2.83
C SER A 26 -19.07 -11.14 -3.83
N ILE A 27 -18.74 -10.60 -5.00
CA ILE A 27 -19.71 -10.37 -6.09
C ILE A 27 -20.43 -11.66 -6.50
N ILE A 28 -19.77 -12.83 -6.42
CA ILE A 28 -20.37 -14.14 -6.71
C ILE A 28 -21.51 -14.43 -5.74
N THR A 29 -21.29 -14.19 -4.45
CA THR A 29 -22.33 -14.35 -3.43
C THR A 29 -23.46 -13.32 -3.62
N GLY A 30 -23.14 -12.10 -4.06
CA GLY A 30 -24.15 -11.08 -4.37
C GLY A 30 -25.06 -11.47 -5.55
N LEU A 31 -24.49 -12.07 -6.61
CA LEU A 31 -25.23 -12.51 -7.80
C LEU A 31 -26.01 -13.80 -7.56
N GLN A 32 -25.39 -14.80 -6.95
CA GLN A 32 -25.96 -16.14 -6.79
C GLN A 32 -26.75 -16.33 -5.49
N GLY A 33 -26.58 -15.44 -4.51
CA GLY A 33 -26.99 -15.70 -3.13
C GLY A 33 -26.13 -16.78 -2.45
N SER A 34 -26.58 -17.25 -1.28
CA SER A 34 -25.97 -18.39 -0.57
C SER A 34 -26.21 -19.73 -1.29
N SER A 35 -27.25 -19.81 -2.12
CA SER A 35 -27.61 -20.94 -2.95
C SER A 35 -28.20 -20.45 -4.27
N LEU A 36 -27.86 -21.12 -5.36
CA LEU A 36 -28.20 -20.73 -6.73
C LEU A 36 -29.69 -20.98 -7.09
N ASN A 37 -30.63 -20.73 -6.19
CA ASN A 37 -32.06 -21.04 -6.39
C ASN A 37 -33.01 -19.90 -5.96
N GLY A 38 -32.46 -18.76 -5.52
CA GLY A 38 -33.23 -17.59 -5.14
C GLY A 38 -33.98 -16.98 -6.34
N PRO A 39 -35.11 -16.28 -6.11
CA PRO A 39 -35.95 -15.77 -7.20
C PRO A 39 -35.27 -14.67 -8.04
N ALA A 40 -34.29 -13.96 -7.48
CA ALA A 40 -33.44 -12.99 -8.18
C ALA A 40 -32.01 -13.50 -8.42
N SER A 41 -31.73 -14.76 -8.11
CA SER A 41 -30.40 -15.36 -8.26
C SER A 41 -30.02 -15.46 -9.73
N VAL A 42 -28.81 -15.04 -10.06
CA VAL A 42 -28.20 -15.21 -11.38
C VAL A 42 -26.88 -15.94 -11.21
N MET A 43 -26.63 -16.95 -12.06
CA MET A 43 -25.37 -17.67 -12.06
C MET A 43 -24.21 -16.74 -12.43
N ALA A 44 -23.20 -16.72 -11.58
CA ALA A 44 -21.98 -15.96 -11.82
C ALA A 44 -20.98 -16.80 -12.62
N THR A 45 -20.13 -16.10 -13.37
CA THR A 45 -19.01 -16.68 -14.12
C THR A 45 -17.72 -16.00 -13.68
N ALA A 46 -16.78 -16.76 -13.11
CA ALA A 46 -15.43 -16.26 -12.85
C ALA A 46 -14.63 -16.25 -14.16
N LYS A 47 -14.00 -15.12 -14.50
CA LYS A 47 -13.34 -14.95 -15.80
C LYS A 47 -12.13 -14.00 -15.78
N HIS A 48 -11.14 -14.18 -16.66
CA HIS A 48 -10.98 -15.31 -17.59
C HIS A 48 -9.87 -16.26 -17.11
N TYR A 49 -10.18 -17.55 -17.04
CA TYR A 49 -9.30 -18.60 -16.53
C TYR A 49 -8.29 -19.01 -17.61
N VAL A 50 -6.97 -18.86 -17.40
CA VAL A 50 -6.34 -18.11 -16.32
C VAL A 50 -5.12 -17.35 -16.83
N GLY A 51 -4.82 -16.21 -16.22
CA GLY A 51 -3.63 -15.42 -16.58
C GLY A 51 -3.89 -14.35 -17.64
N ASP A 52 -5.14 -14.03 -17.94
CA ASP A 52 -5.55 -13.01 -18.93
C ASP A 52 -4.85 -11.65 -18.78
N GLY A 53 -4.74 -11.15 -17.56
CA GLY A 53 -4.07 -9.87 -17.29
C GLY A 53 -2.55 -9.96 -17.09
N GLY A 54 -1.94 -11.13 -17.30
CA GLY A 54 -0.50 -11.37 -17.21
C GLY A 54 0.22 -11.39 -18.57
N THR A 55 -0.47 -11.00 -19.66
CA THR A 55 0.10 -11.08 -21.00
C THR A 55 1.29 -10.14 -21.16
N THR A 56 2.27 -10.60 -21.94
CA THR A 56 3.47 -9.83 -22.25
C THR A 56 3.08 -8.49 -22.89
N ASN A 57 3.65 -7.40 -22.38
CA ASN A 57 3.33 -6.02 -22.78
C ASN A 57 1.87 -5.57 -22.59
N GLY A 58 1.04 -6.36 -21.89
CA GLY A 58 -0.38 -6.08 -21.74
C GLY A 58 -1.15 -6.19 -23.06
N THR A 59 -0.72 -7.05 -23.99
CA THR A 59 -1.46 -7.28 -25.25
C THR A 59 -2.68 -8.15 -24.97
N ASP A 60 -3.86 -7.68 -25.32
CA ASP A 60 -5.10 -8.44 -25.19
C ASP A 60 -5.01 -9.76 -25.96
N GLN A 61 -5.50 -10.84 -25.35
CA GLN A 61 -5.45 -12.21 -25.91
C GLN A 61 -4.03 -12.75 -26.21
N GLY A 62 -2.99 -12.05 -25.73
CA GLY A 62 -1.58 -12.38 -25.95
C GLY A 62 -1.07 -13.58 -25.15
N ASN A 63 0.24 -13.66 -24.98
CA ASN A 63 0.92 -14.76 -24.28
C ASN A 63 1.37 -14.33 -22.88
N THR A 64 0.89 -15.04 -21.86
CA THR A 64 1.33 -14.93 -20.47
C THR A 64 2.52 -15.85 -20.26
N GLN A 65 3.68 -15.25 -20.00
CA GLN A 65 4.96 -15.94 -19.89
C GLN A 65 5.42 -15.95 -18.43
N LEU A 66 5.01 -16.98 -17.71
CA LEU A 66 5.25 -17.13 -16.28
C LEU A 66 5.60 -18.59 -15.96
N THR A 67 6.39 -18.80 -14.91
CA THR A 67 6.47 -20.12 -14.28
C THR A 67 5.10 -20.52 -13.73
N GLU A 68 4.87 -21.82 -13.54
CA GLU A 68 3.61 -22.28 -12.94
C GLU A 68 3.44 -21.74 -11.51
N ALA A 69 4.54 -21.63 -10.75
CA ALA A 69 4.52 -21.07 -9.40
C ALA A 69 4.00 -19.61 -9.40
N GLU A 70 4.48 -18.77 -10.32
CA GLU A 70 4.03 -17.38 -10.47
C GLU A 70 2.58 -17.30 -10.97
N LEU A 71 2.20 -18.13 -11.95
CA LEU A 71 0.81 -18.19 -12.42
C LEU A 71 -0.14 -18.53 -11.27
N ARG A 72 0.24 -19.50 -10.43
CA ARG A 72 -0.51 -19.94 -9.26
C ARG A 72 -0.55 -18.92 -8.14
N SER A 73 0.55 -18.21 -7.87
CA SER A 73 0.57 -17.20 -6.81
C SER A 73 -0.16 -15.91 -7.19
N ILE A 74 -0.15 -15.53 -8.48
CA ILE A 74 -0.70 -14.25 -8.93
C ILE A 74 -2.12 -14.39 -9.49
N HIS A 75 -2.37 -15.37 -10.36
CA HIS A 75 -3.58 -15.41 -11.19
C HIS A 75 -4.62 -16.43 -10.73
N LEU A 76 -4.22 -17.44 -9.96
CA LEU A 76 -5.12 -18.49 -9.47
C LEU A 76 -5.91 -18.17 -8.18
N PRO A 77 -5.43 -17.36 -7.21
CA PRO A 77 -6.12 -17.19 -5.93
C PRO A 77 -7.57 -16.69 -6.04
N PRO A 78 -7.91 -15.72 -6.93
CA PRO A 78 -9.30 -15.32 -7.12
C PRO A 78 -10.21 -16.46 -7.61
N PHE A 79 -9.69 -17.42 -8.38
CA PHE A 79 -10.47 -18.59 -8.80
C PHE A 79 -10.67 -19.60 -7.67
N GLN A 80 -9.67 -19.79 -6.81
CA GLN A 80 -9.81 -20.63 -5.61
C GLN A 80 -10.93 -20.10 -4.71
N GLU A 81 -10.96 -18.79 -4.48
CA GLU A 81 -12.01 -18.14 -3.71
C GLU A 81 -13.37 -18.17 -4.42
N ALA A 82 -13.39 -18.02 -5.75
CA ALA A 82 -14.63 -18.15 -6.52
C ALA A 82 -15.24 -19.56 -6.38
N ILE A 83 -14.41 -20.61 -6.42
CA ILE A 83 -14.84 -22.00 -6.20
C ILE A 83 -15.33 -22.19 -4.76
N ARG A 84 -14.62 -21.64 -3.76
CA ARG A 84 -15.04 -21.68 -2.36
C ARG A 84 -16.42 -21.00 -2.15
N ARG A 85 -16.73 -19.99 -2.96
CA ARG A 85 -18.04 -19.31 -3.01
C ARG A 85 -19.07 -20.00 -3.91
N ASN A 86 -18.78 -21.21 -4.39
CA ASN A 86 -19.64 -22.01 -5.26
C ASN A 86 -20.02 -21.30 -6.57
N VAL A 87 -19.08 -20.62 -7.23
CA VAL A 87 -19.32 -20.03 -8.55
C VAL A 87 -19.87 -21.10 -9.52
N GLY A 88 -20.92 -20.77 -10.27
CA GLY A 88 -21.60 -21.74 -11.12
C GLY A 88 -20.88 -22.02 -12.44
N SER A 89 -20.09 -21.06 -12.93
CA SER A 89 -19.36 -21.17 -14.19
C SER A 89 -17.96 -20.56 -14.12
N VAL A 90 -17.04 -21.08 -14.94
CA VAL A 90 -15.71 -20.51 -15.18
C VAL A 90 -15.50 -20.35 -16.67
N MET A 91 -15.13 -19.16 -17.12
CA MET A 91 -14.88 -18.86 -18.54
C MET A 91 -13.39 -18.89 -18.86
N ILE A 92 -13.01 -19.58 -19.93
CA ILE A 92 -11.63 -19.73 -20.37
C ILE A 92 -11.13 -18.49 -21.12
N SER A 93 -9.91 -18.04 -20.83
CA SER A 93 -9.24 -16.90 -21.46
C SER A 93 -8.80 -17.18 -22.90
N TYR A 94 -8.87 -16.18 -23.79
CA TYR A 94 -8.20 -16.26 -25.11
C TYR A 94 -6.67 -16.35 -25.04
N SER A 95 -6.08 -15.90 -23.93
CA SER A 95 -4.63 -15.82 -23.78
C SER A 95 -3.97 -17.20 -23.88
N SER A 96 -2.67 -17.20 -24.18
CA SER A 96 -1.83 -18.39 -24.05
C SER A 96 -1.09 -18.35 -22.72
N TRP A 97 -0.76 -19.52 -22.18
CA TRP A 97 0.28 -19.66 -21.15
C TRP A 97 1.48 -20.38 -21.75
N ASN A 98 2.64 -19.71 -21.74
CA ASN A 98 3.90 -20.22 -22.31
C ASN A 98 3.73 -20.78 -23.75
N GLY A 99 2.96 -20.06 -24.58
CA GLY A 99 2.75 -20.37 -25.99
C GLY A 99 1.55 -21.27 -26.31
N VAL A 100 0.94 -21.92 -25.32
CA VAL A 100 -0.21 -22.81 -25.54
C VAL A 100 -1.52 -22.10 -25.16
N LYS A 101 -2.44 -22.04 -26.12
CA LYS A 101 -3.75 -21.38 -25.99
C LYS A 101 -4.61 -21.99 -24.89
N MET A 102 -5.19 -21.16 -24.03
CA MET A 102 -5.92 -21.64 -22.84
C MET A 102 -7.09 -22.57 -23.18
N HIS A 103 -7.79 -22.33 -24.29
CA HIS A 103 -8.89 -23.19 -24.75
C HIS A 103 -8.48 -24.63 -25.08
N GLY A 104 -7.18 -24.89 -25.31
CA GLY A 104 -6.62 -26.23 -25.48
C GLY A 104 -5.83 -26.77 -24.27
N GLN A 105 -5.77 -26.03 -23.15
CA GLN A 105 -4.95 -26.38 -21.99
C GLN A 105 -5.60 -27.44 -21.09
N GLN A 106 -5.51 -28.72 -21.47
CA GLN A 106 -6.07 -29.82 -20.69
C GLN A 106 -5.52 -29.88 -19.25
N TYR A 107 -4.23 -29.59 -19.07
CA TYR A 107 -3.61 -29.55 -17.74
C TYR A 107 -4.32 -28.53 -16.84
N LEU A 108 -4.40 -27.27 -17.27
CA LEU A 108 -4.99 -26.21 -16.44
C LEU A 108 -6.51 -26.36 -16.27
N ILE A 109 -7.24 -26.79 -17.30
CA ILE A 109 -8.70 -26.89 -17.26
C ILE A 109 -9.16 -28.15 -16.51
N THR A 110 -8.59 -29.32 -16.83
CA THR A 110 -9.05 -30.58 -16.24
C THR A 110 -8.25 -30.93 -14.99
N THR A 111 -6.92 -30.88 -15.04
CA THR A 111 -6.09 -31.34 -13.90
C THR A 111 -6.15 -30.34 -12.75
N VAL A 112 -5.94 -29.05 -13.03
CA VAL A 112 -5.91 -28.00 -12.00
C VAL A 112 -7.32 -27.56 -11.60
N LEU A 113 -8.11 -27.00 -12.53
CA LEU A 113 -9.40 -26.41 -12.18
C LEU A 113 -10.43 -27.45 -11.71
N LYS A 114 -10.68 -28.50 -12.50
CA LYS A 114 -11.69 -29.53 -12.15
C LYS A 114 -11.17 -30.53 -11.12
N GLY A 115 -9.90 -30.90 -11.19
CA GLY A 115 -9.26 -31.87 -10.29
C GLY A 115 -8.81 -31.24 -8.99
N GLU A 116 -7.66 -30.57 -9.00
CA GLU A 116 -7.00 -30.02 -7.80
C GLU A 116 -7.88 -29.04 -7.03
N LEU A 117 -8.52 -28.09 -7.72
CA LEU A 117 -9.37 -27.08 -7.08
C LEU A 117 -10.80 -27.56 -6.82
N GLY A 118 -11.18 -28.74 -7.34
CA GLY A 118 -12.49 -29.33 -7.12
C GLY A 118 -13.67 -28.54 -7.71
N PHE A 119 -13.46 -27.77 -8.79
CA PHE A 119 -14.54 -27.02 -9.42
C PHE A 119 -15.66 -27.95 -9.93
N SER A 120 -16.87 -27.76 -9.41
CA SER A 120 -18.05 -28.59 -9.69
C SER A 120 -19.07 -27.96 -10.66
N GLY A 121 -18.88 -26.69 -11.04
CA GLY A 121 -19.67 -26.03 -12.09
C GLY A 121 -19.28 -26.48 -13.50
N PHE A 122 -19.72 -25.72 -14.51
CA PHE A 122 -19.33 -25.98 -15.89
C PHE A 122 -18.34 -24.93 -16.41
N VAL A 123 -17.44 -25.38 -17.29
CA VAL A 123 -16.44 -24.56 -17.97
C VAL A 123 -17.00 -24.09 -19.31
N VAL A 124 -17.00 -22.78 -19.53
CA VAL A 124 -17.47 -22.18 -20.78
C VAL A 124 -16.29 -21.57 -21.56
N SER A 125 -16.29 -21.67 -22.88
CA SER A 125 -15.34 -20.90 -23.69
C SER A 125 -15.70 -19.42 -23.70
N ASP A 126 -14.72 -18.55 -23.92
CA ASP A 126 -15.00 -17.22 -24.46
C ASP A 126 -15.62 -17.27 -25.88
N TRP A 127 -16.09 -16.12 -26.38
CA TRP A 127 -16.77 -15.94 -27.67
C TRP A 127 -15.91 -16.38 -28.85
N ASN A 128 -16.29 -17.45 -29.56
CA ASN A 128 -15.45 -18.06 -30.61
C ASN A 128 -14.00 -18.35 -30.14
N GLY A 129 -13.80 -18.63 -28.85
CA GLY A 129 -12.44 -18.78 -28.31
C GLY A 129 -11.70 -20.02 -28.80
N ILE A 130 -12.43 -21.07 -29.21
CA ILE A 130 -11.80 -22.29 -29.72
C ILE A 130 -11.16 -22.08 -31.10
N ASP A 131 -11.66 -21.11 -31.88
CA ASP A 131 -11.17 -20.71 -33.20
C ASP A 131 -9.74 -20.16 -33.14
N GLN A 132 -9.26 -19.78 -31.95
CA GLN A 132 -7.90 -19.24 -31.80
C GLN A 132 -6.86 -20.31 -31.46
N ILE A 133 -7.24 -21.58 -31.37
CA ILE A 133 -6.32 -22.65 -30.97
C ILE A 133 -5.23 -22.82 -32.03
N ASP A 134 -5.57 -22.78 -33.32
CA ASP A 134 -4.58 -22.84 -34.41
C ASP A 134 -4.18 -21.46 -34.99
N GLY A 135 -4.89 -20.40 -34.58
CA GLY A 135 -4.65 -19.02 -34.99
C GLY A 135 -5.17 -18.66 -36.38
N GLN A 136 -5.98 -19.53 -37.01
CA GLN A 136 -6.66 -19.28 -38.28
C GLN A 136 -8.13 -18.86 -38.07
N PRO A 137 -8.77 -18.22 -39.05
CA PRO A 137 -10.18 -17.88 -38.94
C PRO A 137 -11.11 -19.10 -38.95
N GLY A 138 -12.10 -19.10 -38.05
CA GLY A 138 -13.08 -20.18 -37.89
C GLY A 138 -12.53 -21.32 -37.03
N PHE A 139 -13.30 -22.40 -36.88
CA PHE A 139 -12.87 -23.59 -36.15
C PHE A 139 -12.90 -24.84 -37.01
N THR A 140 -11.94 -25.72 -36.77
CA THR A 140 -11.80 -27.03 -37.40
C THR A 140 -12.29 -28.15 -36.49
N ALA A 141 -12.47 -29.36 -37.03
CA ALA A 141 -12.74 -30.56 -36.22
C ALA A 141 -11.63 -30.82 -35.18
N THR A 142 -10.39 -30.41 -35.51
CA THR A 142 -9.23 -30.51 -34.61
C THR A 142 -9.37 -29.61 -33.40
N GLU A 143 -9.82 -28.38 -33.57
CA GLU A 143 -9.97 -27.43 -32.48
C GLU A 143 -11.16 -27.80 -31.61
N VAL A 144 -12.26 -28.24 -32.22
CA VAL A 144 -13.42 -28.81 -31.50
C VAL A 144 -13.00 -29.97 -30.61
N ARG A 145 -12.30 -30.99 -31.13
CA ARG A 145 -11.84 -32.12 -30.30
C ARG A 145 -10.86 -31.67 -29.21
N THR A 146 -9.98 -30.73 -29.53
CA THR A 146 -8.94 -30.26 -28.59
C THR A 146 -9.59 -29.53 -27.42
N ALA A 147 -10.51 -28.61 -27.67
CA ALA A 147 -11.22 -27.85 -26.66
C ALA A 147 -12.09 -28.73 -25.75
N ILE A 148 -12.84 -29.67 -26.34
CA ILE A 148 -13.72 -30.56 -25.58
C ILE A 148 -12.90 -31.54 -24.74
N ASN A 149 -11.83 -32.13 -25.29
CA ASN A 149 -10.96 -33.03 -24.53
C ASN A 149 -10.12 -32.28 -23.47
N ALA A 150 -9.81 -31.00 -23.68
CA ALA A 150 -9.18 -30.16 -22.65
C ALA A 150 -10.08 -29.97 -21.43
N GLY A 151 -11.40 -30.05 -21.62
CA GLY A 151 -12.39 -30.12 -20.55
C GLY A 151 -13.42 -28.99 -20.57
N ILE A 152 -13.52 -28.23 -21.67
CA ILE A 152 -14.59 -27.25 -21.86
C ILE A 152 -15.94 -27.98 -21.96
N ASP A 153 -16.94 -27.49 -21.22
CA ASP A 153 -18.27 -28.10 -21.15
C ASP A 153 -19.27 -27.43 -22.10
N MET A 154 -19.16 -26.10 -22.26
CA MET A 154 -20.01 -25.30 -23.13
C MET A 154 -19.16 -24.43 -24.04
N VAL A 155 -19.36 -24.54 -25.35
CA VAL A 155 -18.65 -23.72 -26.33
C VAL A 155 -19.55 -22.58 -26.82
N MET A 156 -19.09 -21.35 -26.65
CA MET A 156 -19.75 -20.15 -27.11
C MET A 156 -19.46 -19.93 -28.60
N VAL A 157 -20.25 -20.58 -29.46
CA VAL A 157 -20.27 -20.38 -30.93
C VAL A 157 -21.58 -19.69 -31.31
N PRO A 158 -21.65 -18.36 -31.32
CA PRO A 158 -22.91 -17.62 -31.45
C PRO A 158 -23.48 -17.67 -32.87
N THR A 159 -22.66 -17.88 -33.89
CA THR A 159 -23.07 -17.84 -35.31
C THR A 159 -23.07 -19.21 -35.97
N ASP A 160 -21.95 -19.93 -35.97
CA ASP A 160 -21.77 -21.20 -36.69
C ASP A 160 -22.04 -22.46 -35.82
N TRP A 161 -23.03 -22.38 -34.94
CA TRP A 161 -23.35 -23.46 -33.99
C TRP A 161 -23.76 -24.79 -34.66
N ARG A 162 -24.33 -24.75 -35.87
CA ARG A 162 -24.74 -25.96 -36.61
C ARG A 162 -23.53 -26.78 -37.04
N ASN A 163 -22.52 -26.11 -37.58
CA ASN A 163 -21.27 -26.74 -37.96
C ASN A 163 -20.57 -27.30 -36.72
N PHE A 164 -20.51 -26.54 -35.62
CA PHE A 164 -19.97 -27.02 -34.33
C PHE A 164 -20.62 -28.34 -33.89
N ILE A 165 -21.95 -28.42 -33.88
CA ILE A 165 -22.69 -29.64 -33.53
C ILE A 165 -22.34 -30.81 -34.47
N SER A 166 -22.25 -30.54 -35.79
CA SER A 166 -21.92 -31.54 -36.80
C SER A 166 -20.51 -32.12 -36.59
N LEU A 167 -19.51 -31.25 -36.38
CA LEU A 167 -18.13 -31.65 -36.14
C LEU A 167 -18.01 -32.41 -34.82
N LEU A 168 -18.58 -31.90 -33.73
CA LEU A 168 -18.53 -32.60 -32.44
C LEU A 168 -19.17 -33.99 -32.51
N ARG A 169 -20.31 -34.13 -33.19
CA ARG A 169 -20.95 -35.43 -33.41
C ARG A 169 -20.01 -36.39 -34.16
N THR A 170 -19.34 -35.89 -35.20
CA THR A 170 -18.38 -36.68 -35.99
C THR A 170 -17.20 -37.14 -35.12
N GLU A 171 -16.66 -36.25 -34.28
CA GLU A 171 -15.55 -36.57 -33.37
C GLU A 171 -15.94 -37.61 -32.31
N VAL A 172 -17.18 -37.55 -31.81
CA VAL A 172 -17.73 -38.54 -30.87
C VAL A 172 -17.97 -39.89 -31.55
N GLN A 173 -18.60 -39.91 -32.73
CA GLN A 173 -18.83 -41.15 -33.51
C GLN A 173 -17.53 -41.84 -33.89
N ALA A 174 -16.47 -41.06 -34.15
CA ALA A 174 -15.15 -41.58 -34.44
C ALA A 174 -14.34 -41.98 -33.19
N GLY A 175 -14.88 -41.81 -31.97
CA GLY A 175 -14.23 -42.15 -30.71
C GLY A 175 -13.09 -41.22 -30.29
N ARG A 176 -12.89 -40.09 -30.99
CA ARG A 176 -11.84 -39.09 -30.67
C ARG A 176 -12.25 -38.15 -29.54
N VAL A 177 -13.55 -38.02 -29.30
CA VAL A 177 -14.13 -37.48 -28.06
C VAL A 177 -14.95 -38.59 -27.42
N SER A 178 -14.67 -38.93 -26.16
CA SER A 178 -15.37 -40.03 -25.49
C SER A 178 -16.79 -39.62 -25.07
N MET A 179 -17.73 -40.58 -25.06
CA MET A 179 -19.06 -40.33 -24.49
C MET A 179 -18.98 -39.93 -23.01
N ALA A 180 -18.02 -40.45 -22.24
CA ALA A 180 -17.80 -40.05 -20.85
C ALA A 180 -17.45 -38.55 -20.71
N ARG A 181 -16.69 -37.98 -21.66
CA ARG A 181 -16.39 -36.53 -21.70
C ARG A 181 -17.64 -35.69 -21.98
N ILE A 182 -18.51 -36.19 -22.87
CA ILE A 182 -19.81 -35.57 -23.16
C ILE A 182 -20.74 -35.67 -21.94
N ASP A 183 -20.75 -36.80 -21.25
CA ASP A 183 -21.56 -37.00 -20.04
C ASP A 183 -21.10 -36.12 -18.88
N ASP A 184 -19.79 -35.90 -18.69
CA ASP A 184 -19.27 -34.93 -17.69
C ASP A 184 -19.75 -33.51 -18.00
N ALA A 185 -19.62 -33.06 -19.26
CA ALA A 185 -20.06 -31.75 -19.69
C ALA A 185 -21.57 -31.54 -19.49
N ASN A 186 -22.37 -32.52 -19.95
CA ASN A 186 -23.82 -32.49 -19.80
C ASN A 186 -24.24 -32.51 -18.33
N ARG A 187 -23.60 -33.34 -17.49
CA ARG A 187 -23.90 -33.41 -16.05
C ARG A 187 -23.65 -32.08 -15.36
N ARG A 188 -22.55 -31.39 -15.67
CA ARG A 188 -22.22 -30.07 -15.10
C ARG A 188 -23.23 -29.01 -15.53
N ILE A 189 -23.57 -28.95 -16.81
CA ILE A 189 -24.56 -28.00 -17.35
C ILE A 189 -25.95 -28.25 -16.77
N LEU A 190 -26.43 -29.50 -16.81
CA LEU A 190 -27.76 -29.85 -16.33
C LEU A 190 -27.89 -29.65 -14.83
N THR A 191 -26.85 -29.98 -14.05
CA THR A 191 -26.82 -29.68 -12.61
C THR A 191 -27.07 -28.19 -12.35
N LYS A 192 -26.37 -27.29 -13.05
CA LYS A 192 -26.57 -25.84 -12.85
C LYS A 192 -27.93 -25.33 -13.33
N LYS A 193 -28.49 -25.92 -14.40
CA LYS A 193 -29.87 -25.61 -14.83
C LYS A 193 -30.92 -26.04 -13.79
N ILE A 194 -30.72 -27.20 -13.15
CA ILE A 194 -31.59 -27.71 -12.09
C ILE A 194 -31.45 -26.86 -10.82
N GLU A 195 -30.23 -26.55 -10.39
CA GLU A 195 -29.98 -25.68 -9.22
C GLU A 195 -30.67 -24.31 -9.39
N LEU A 196 -30.56 -23.70 -10.57
CA LEU A 196 -31.25 -22.45 -10.94
C LEU A 196 -32.79 -22.55 -10.94
N GLY A 197 -33.34 -23.75 -10.95
CA GLY A 197 -34.78 -23.99 -11.08
C GLY A 197 -35.31 -23.64 -12.47
N LEU A 198 -34.50 -23.75 -13.53
CA LEU A 198 -34.93 -23.41 -14.89
C LEU A 198 -35.95 -24.41 -15.47
N PHE A 199 -36.07 -25.61 -14.89
CA PHE A 199 -37.10 -26.58 -15.28
C PHE A 199 -38.46 -26.22 -14.69
N GLU A 200 -38.47 -25.55 -13.54
CA GLU A 200 -39.67 -25.11 -12.82
C GLU A 200 -40.08 -23.69 -13.22
N ARG A 201 -39.10 -22.81 -13.48
CA ARG A 201 -39.29 -21.38 -13.77
C ARG A 201 -38.49 -20.96 -15.02
N PRO A 202 -38.83 -21.47 -16.21
CA PRO A 202 -38.08 -21.19 -17.43
C PRO A 202 -38.28 -19.78 -18.00
N LEU A 203 -39.29 -19.05 -17.53
CA LEU A 203 -39.69 -17.74 -18.06
C LEU A 203 -39.29 -16.61 -17.12
N THR A 204 -39.06 -15.43 -17.71
CA THR A 204 -38.72 -14.21 -16.97
C THR A 204 -39.81 -13.82 -15.96
N ASP A 205 -39.41 -13.61 -14.70
CA ASP A 205 -40.28 -12.99 -13.70
C ASP A 205 -40.30 -11.46 -13.90
N ARG A 206 -41.40 -10.96 -14.49
CA ARG A 206 -41.57 -9.54 -14.79
C ARG A 206 -41.85 -8.67 -13.57
N THR A 207 -42.09 -9.23 -12.39
CA THR A 207 -42.31 -8.45 -11.16
C THR A 207 -41.06 -7.64 -10.77
N TYR A 208 -39.87 -8.09 -11.18
CA TYR A 208 -38.60 -7.39 -10.95
C TYR A 208 -38.32 -6.25 -11.95
N THR A 209 -39.15 -6.05 -12.98
CA THR A 209 -38.88 -5.03 -14.03
C THR A 209 -38.68 -3.64 -13.45
N SER A 210 -39.45 -3.26 -12.42
CA SER A 210 -39.36 -1.97 -11.74
C SER A 210 -38.04 -1.78 -10.96
N THR A 211 -37.25 -2.83 -10.75
CA THR A 211 -35.94 -2.75 -10.10
C THR A 211 -34.83 -2.28 -11.05
N VAL A 212 -35.03 -2.40 -12.36
CA VAL A 212 -34.05 -1.99 -13.37
C VAL A 212 -33.89 -0.47 -13.35
N GLY A 213 -32.73 0.00 -12.91
CA GLY A 213 -32.43 1.44 -12.82
C GLY A 213 -33.20 2.18 -11.73
N ASN A 214 -33.74 1.48 -10.71
CA ASN A 214 -34.49 2.10 -9.63
C ASN A 214 -33.62 2.99 -8.72
N ALA A 215 -34.27 3.79 -7.87
CA ALA A 215 -33.57 4.74 -6.99
C ALA A 215 -32.63 4.07 -5.98
N ALA A 216 -32.99 2.88 -5.46
CA ALA A 216 -32.17 2.17 -4.48
C ALA A 216 -30.84 1.69 -5.09
N HIS A 217 -30.89 1.09 -6.29
CA HIS A 217 -29.70 0.67 -7.03
C HIS A 217 -28.84 1.85 -7.45
N ARG A 218 -29.44 2.96 -7.88
CA ARG A 218 -28.72 4.21 -8.18
C ARG A 218 -28.07 4.81 -6.94
N SER A 219 -28.73 4.77 -5.78
CA SER A 219 -28.13 5.21 -4.52
C SER A 219 -26.92 4.35 -4.13
N LEU A 220 -27.01 3.03 -4.32
CA LEU A 220 -25.89 2.13 -4.09
C LEU A 220 -24.74 2.40 -5.08
N ALA A 221 -25.05 2.61 -6.36
CA ALA A 221 -24.05 2.98 -7.36
C ALA A 221 -23.38 4.33 -7.05
N ARG A 222 -24.14 5.34 -6.63
CA ARG A 222 -23.60 6.62 -6.14
C ARG A 222 -22.65 6.42 -4.95
N GLN A 223 -22.99 5.54 -4.01
CA GLN A 223 -22.09 5.19 -2.89
C GLN A 223 -20.81 4.50 -3.39
N ALA A 224 -20.91 3.60 -4.38
CA ALA A 224 -19.74 2.97 -4.98
C ALA A 224 -18.85 4.01 -5.68
N VAL A 225 -19.44 4.97 -6.41
CA VAL A 225 -18.72 6.11 -6.99
C VAL A 225 -18.00 6.90 -5.90
N GLN A 226 -18.67 7.32 -4.84
CA GLN A 226 -18.04 8.06 -3.73
C GLN A 226 -16.80 7.32 -3.17
N LYS A 227 -16.94 6.01 -2.91
CA LYS A 227 -15.88 5.19 -2.33
C LYS A 227 -14.75 4.85 -3.29
N SER A 228 -14.98 4.92 -4.61
CA SER A 228 -13.94 4.64 -5.61
C SER A 228 -13.03 5.84 -5.87
N GLN A 229 -13.44 7.06 -5.53
CA GLN A 229 -12.65 8.26 -5.80
C GLN A 229 -11.34 8.26 -5.00
N VAL A 230 -10.21 8.39 -5.69
CA VAL A 230 -8.88 8.48 -5.06
C VAL A 230 -8.34 9.90 -5.22
N LEU A 231 -8.20 10.62 -4.09
CA LEU A 231 -7.59 11.95 -4.08
C LEU A 231 -6.07 11.79 -4.11
N LEU A 232 -5.43 12.17 -5.21
CA LEU A 232 -4.00 11.97 -5.42
C LEU A 232 -3.16 13.21 -5.10
N LYS A 233 -3.75 14.39 -5.25
CA LYS A 233 -3.10 15.67 -4.93
C LYS A 233 -4.15 16.66 -4.44
N ASN A 234 -3.79 17.47 -3.45
CA ASN A 234 -4.61 18.60 -2.98
C ASN A 234 -3.74 19.74 -2.44
N ALA A 235 -3.01 20.42 -3.31
CA ALA A 235 -2.16 21.55 -2.96
C ALA A 235 -2.98 22.80 -2.66
N GLY A 236 -2.57 23.54 -1.62
CA GLY A 236 -3.24 24.77 -1.17
C GLY A 236 -4.66 24.56 -0.64
N ASN A 237 -5.02 23.32 -0.31
CA ASN A 237 -6.36 22.94 0.17
C ASN A 237 -7.48 23.47 -0.75
N VAL A 238 -7.28 23.35 -2.06
CA VAL A 238 -8.28 23.77 -3.06
C VAL A 238 -9.56 22.93 -2.95
N LEU A 239 -9.43 21.66 -2.58
CA LEU A 239 -10.53 20.79 -2.19
C LEU A 239 -10.61 20.66 -0.66
N PRO A 240 -11.82 20.53 -0.08
CA PRO A 240 -13.10 20.51 -0.79
C PRO A 240 -13.56 21.90 -1.25
N LEU A 241 -14.37 21.93 -2.31
CA LEU A 241 -14.95 23.15 -2.85
C LEU A 241 -16.05 23.67 -1.92
N ALA A 242 -16.10 24.99 -1.74
CA ALA A 242 -17.23 25.63 -1.05
C ALA A 242 -18.50 25.52 -1.92
N THR A 243 -19.61 25.13 -1.28
CA THR A 243 -20.92 24.96 -1.94
C THR A 243 -21.62 26.28 -2.24
N ALA A 244 -21.38 27.33 -1.46
CA ALA A 244 -22.09 28.61 -1.54
C ALA A 244 -21.15 29.80 -1.80
N ASN A 245 -21.71 30.87 -2.36
CA ASN A 245 -21.06 32.17 -2.60
C ASN A 245 -19.76 32.05 -3.40
N ASN A 246 -19.81 31.23 -4.45
CA ASN A 246 -18.63 30.84 -5.21
C ASN A 246 -18.83 31.01 -6.73
N ARG A 247 -17.73 31.05 -7.48
CA ARG A 247 -17.72 30.96 -8.95
C ARG A 247 -16.83 29.80 -9.34
N ILE A 248 -17.43 28.77 -9.92
CA ILE A 248 -16.74 27.55 -10.32
C ILE A 248 -16.80 27.44 -11.85
N PHE A 249 -15.64 27.27 -12.48
CA PHE A 249 -15.56 26.98 -13.90
C PHE A 249 -15.43 25.46 -14.10
N VAL A 250 -16.21 24.87 -14.99
CA VAL A 250 -16.10 23.46 -15.36
C VAL A 250 -15.74 23.36 -16.84
N ALA A 251 -14.80 22.50 -17.18
CA ALA A 251 -14.37 22.23 -18.54
C ALA A 251 -13.98 20.76 -18.71
N GLY A 252 -13.61 20.39 -19.94
CA GLY A 252 -13.14 19.06 -20.31
C GLY A 252 -14.24 18.21 -20.95
N LYS A 253 -13.81 17.34 -21.87
CA LYS A 253 -14.70 16.53 -22.71
C LYS A 253 -15.55 15.52 -21.94
N SER A 254 -15.16 15.20 -20.70
CA SER A 254 -15.84 14.20 -19.86
C SER A 254 -16.78 14.84 -18.83
N ALA A 255 -16.85 16.17 -18.75
CA ALA A 255 -17.66 16.86 -17.74
C ALA A 255 -19.15 16.57 -17.88
N ASP A 256 -19.69 16.66 -19.10
CA ASP A 256 -21.11 16.46 -19.39
C ASP A 256 -21.34 15.28 -20.35
N ASN A 257 -20.75 14.13 -20.02
CA ASN A 257 -20.77 12.95 -20.88
C ASN A 257 -20.86 11.66 -20.05
N ILE A 258 -22.07 11.10 -19.95
CA ILE A 258 -22.33 9.85 -19.21
C ILE A 258 -21.61 8.67 -19.88
N GLY A 259 -21.56 8.63 -21.21
CA GLY A 259 -20.88 7.58 -21.96
C GLY A 259 -19.39 7.50 -21.63
N TYR A 260 -18.69 8.64 -21.55
CA TYR A 260 -17.29 8.68 -21.15
C TYR A 260 -17.09 8.28 -19.69
N SER A 261 -18.00 8.72 -18.81
CA SER A 261 -17.99 8.31 -17.40
C SER A 261 -18.23 6.80 -17.22
N SER A 262 -18.93 6.16 -18.16
CA SER A 262 -19.26 4.73 -18.08
C SER A 262 -18.22 3.82 -18.75
N GLY A 263 -17.54 4.31 -19.80
CA GLY A 263 -16.54 3.53 -20.52
C GLY A 263 -17.12 2.44 -21.41
N GLY A 264 -16.30 1.41 -21.71
CA GLY A 264 -16.73 0.24 -22.49
C GLY A 264 -17.79 -0.59 -21.77
N TRP A 265 -18.34 -1.59 -22.48
CA TRP A 265 -19.39 -2.47 -21.96
C TRP A 265 -20.67 -1.76 -21.45
N THR A 266 -20.91 -0.53 -21.89
CA THR A 266 -22.10 0.24 -21.52
C THR A 266 -22.99 0.49 -22.74
N ILE A 267 -24.16 -0.14 -22.77
CA ILE A 267 -25.12 -0.19 -23.89
C ILE A 267 -24.56 -0.89 -25.14
N SER A 268 -23.44 -0.43 -25.68
CA SER A 268 -22.68 -1.06 -26.75
C SER A 268 -21.39 -1.67 -26.23
N TRP A 269 -20.77 -2.54 -27.04
CA TRP A 269 -19.52 -3.23 -26.70
C TRP A 269 -18.38 -2.25 -26.36
N GLN A 270 -18.06 -1.33 -27.27
CA GLN A 270 -17.01 -0.33 -27.07
C GLN A 270 -17.47 0.88 -26.24
N GLY A 271 -18.74 0.93 -25.81
CA GLY A 271 -19.36 2.12 -25.26
C GLY A 271 -19.64 3.19 -26.32
N GLY A 272 -19.95 4.40 -25.88
CA GLY A 272 -20.28 5.52 -26.77
C GLY A 272 -20.13 6.87 -26.08
N SER A 273 -20.20 7.95 -26.86
CA SER A 273 -20.17 9.32 -26.35
C SER A 273 -21.58 9.87 -26.08
N GLY A 274 -21.67 10.85 -25.17
CA GLY A 274 -22.91 11.55 -24.85
C GLY A 274 -23.75 10.82 -23.79
N ASN A 275 -25.03 11.19 -23.72
CA ASN A 275 -25.96 10.66 -22.72
C ASN A 275 -26.64 9.39 -23.23
N ILE A 276 -25.85 8.32 -23.38
CA ILE A 276 -26.26 7.05 -23.98
C ILE A 276 -27.26 6.23 -23.14
N THR A 277 -27.42 6.58 -21.85
CA THR A 277 -28.32 5.91 -20.90
C THR A 277 -28.73 6.87 -19.79
N PRO A 278 -29.88 6.69 -19.10
CA PRO A 278 -30.29 7.58 -18.01
C PRO A 278 -29.30 7.59 -16.84
N GLY A 279 -28.87 8.78 -16.45
CA GLY A 279 -27.91 9.02 -15.37
C GLY A 279 -27.68 10.50 -15.11
N THR A 280 -26.73 10.79 -14.23
CA THR A 280 -26.27 12.14 -13.88
C THR A 280 -24.83 12.29 -14.33
N SER A 281 -24.54 13.25 -15.22
CA SER A 281 -23.15 13.59 -15.58
C SER A 281 -22.42 14.25 -14.41
N ILE A 282 -21.09 14.33 -14.47
CA ILE A 282 -20.28 14.97 -13.42
C ILE A 282 -20.63 16.47 -13.32
N LEU A 283 -20.81 17.15 -14.45
CA LEU A 283 -21.26 18.54 -14.51
C LEU A 283 -22.64 18.71 -13.84
N GLN A 284 -23.59 17.82 -14.14
CA GLN A 284 -24.90 17.88 -13.52
C GLN A 284 -24.81 17.63 -12.00
N GLY A 285 -23.96 16.70 -11.56
CA GLY A 285 -23.67 16.46 -10.16
C GLY A 285 -23.12 17.70 -9.45
N ILE A 286 -22.16 18.40 -10.07
CA ILE A 286 -21.60 19.65 -9.55
C ILE A 286 -22.69 20.73 -9.41
N ARG A 287 -23.55 20.88 -10.42
CA ARG A 287 -24.67 21.83 -10.40
C ARG A 287 -25.69 21.51 -9.30
N ASN A 288 -25.99 20.23 -9.08
CA ASN A 288 -26.90 19.79 -8.04
C ASN A 288 -26.37 20.07 -6.63
N THR A 289 -25.06 19.99 -6.43
CA THR A 289 -24.41 20.20 -5.11
C THR A 289 -24.15 21.67 -4.81
N ALA A 290 -23.93 22.49 -5.84
CA ALA A 290 -23.75 23.93 -5.68
C ALA A 290 -25.03 24.60 -5.15
N ALA A 291 -24.90 25.44 -4.12
CA ALA A 291 -26.00 26.24 -3.61
C ALA A 291 -26.46 27.26 -4.67
N PRO A 292 -27.70 27.76 -4.62
CA PRO A 292 -28.20 28.76 -5.58
C PRO A 292 -27.36 30.04 -5.68
N SER A 293 -26.57 30.37 -4.65
CA SER A 293 -25.66 31.53 -4.65
C SER A 293 -24.31 31.27 -5.33
N THR A 294 -24.07 30.06 -5.85
CA THR A 294 -22.84 29.70 -6.57
C THR A 294 -23.10 29.68 -8.08
N VAL A 295 -22.24 30.35 -8.85
CA VAL A 295 -22.27 30.33 -10.31
C VAL A 295 -21.40 29.18 -10.82
N VAL A 296 -22.00 28.24 -11.55
CA VAL A 296 -21.29 27.15 -12.23
C VAL A 296 -21.31 27.39 -13.73
N THR A 297 -20.18 27.88 -14.28
CA THR A 297 -20.02 28.08 -15.72
C THR A 297 -19.41 26.82 -16.35
N TYR A 298 -19.94 26.39 -17.49
CA TYR A 298 -19.37 25.28 -18.25
C TYR A 298 -18.98 25.73 -19.66
N ASN A 299 -17.76 25.40 -20.04
CA ASN A 299 -17.32 25.41 -21.44
C ASN A 299 -16.33 24.27 -21.66
N GLN A 300 -16.58 23.42 -22.64
CA GLN A 300 -15.80 22.19 -22.84
C GLN A 300 -14.30 22.43 -23.01
N THR A 301 -13.88 23.52 -23.67
CA THR A 301 -12.46 23.82 -23.94
C THR A 301 -11.83 24.77 -22.93
N GLY A 302 -12.60 25.23 -21.94
CA GLY A 302 -12.16 26.24 -20.98
C GLY A 302 -12.35 27.69 -21.47
N ALA A 303 -12.95 27.92 -22.64
CA ALA A 303 -13.11 29.27 -23.17
C ALA A 303 -14.03 30.13 -22.30
N GLY A 304 -13.62 31.37 -22.02
CA GLY A 304 -14.37 32.31 -21.20
C GLY A 304 -14.08 32.25 -19.69
N ILE A 305 -13.09 31.46 -19.26
CA ILE A 305 -12.56 31.57 -17.90
C ILE A 305 -11.78 32.87 -17.71
N ASP A 306 -11.88 33.44 -16.52
CA ASP A 306 -11.11 34.61 -16.07
C ASP A 306 -10.74 34.46 -14.58
N SER A 307 -10.06 35.46 -14.01
CA SER A 307 -9.60 35.43 -12.62
C SER A 307 -10.72 35.59 -11.57
N SER A 308 -11.98 35.83 -11.97
CA SER A 308 -13.11 35.94 -11.03
C SER A 308 -13.57 34.59 -10.47
N TYR A 309 -13.15 33.48 -11.09
CA TYR A 309 -13.46 32.13 -10.63
C TYR A 309 -12.54 31.72 -9.48
N ARG A 310 -13.10 31.05 -8.48
CA ARG A 310 -12.35 30.56 -7.30
C ARG A 310 -11.58 29.28 -7.58
N ALA A 311 -12.12 28.45 -8.47
CA ALA A 311 -11.55 27.18 -8.89
C ALA A 311 -12.07 26.81 -10.28
N ALA A 312 -11.24 26.09 -11.02
CA ALA A 312 -11.57 25.49 -12.31
C ALA A 312 -11.47 23.97 -12.21
N ILE A 313 -12.49 23.25 -12.68
CA ILE A 313 -12.54 21.79 -12.69
C ILE A 313 -12.38 21.31 -14.13
N ALA A 314 -11.29 20.62 -14.42
CA ALA A 314 -11.05 19.95 -15.70
C ALA A 314 -11.44 18.47 -15.59
N VAL A 315 -12.55 18.08 -16.20
CA VAL A 315 -12.99 16.67 -16.26
C VAL A 315 -12.53 16.07 -17.59
N VAL A 316 -11.42 15.34 -17.54
CA VAL A 316 -10.62 14.90 -18.70
C VAL A 316 -10.31 13.41 -18.60
N GLY A 317 -9.69 12.83 -19.64
CA GLY A 317 -9.21 11.46 -19.62
C GLY A 317 -9.58 10.67 -20.86
N GLU A 318 -9.78 9.36 -20.70
CA GLU A 318 -9.98 8.44 -21.82
C GLU A 318 -11.41 8.51 -22.37
N THR A 319 -11.56 8.11 -23.64
CA THR A 319 -12.86 7.75 -24.22
C THR A 319 -13.15 6.26 -24.01
N PRO A 320 -14.40 5.80 -24.15
CA PRO A 320 -14.75 4.38 -24.03
C PRO A 320 -13.96 3.46 -24.97
N TYR A 321 -13.61 2.28 -24.46
CA TYR A 321 -12.99 1.17 -25.18
C TYR A 321 -13.27 -0.15 -24.44
N ALA A 322 -13.16 -1.27 -25.15
CA ALA A 322 -13.17 -2.61 -24.57
C ALA A 322 -12.18 -3.51 -25.32
N GLU A 323 -11.56 -4.45 -24.59
CA GLU A 323 -10.67 -5.46 -25.15
C GLU A 323 -9.48 -4.84 -25.91
N GLY A 324 -8.94 -5.52 -26.93
CA GLY A 324 -7.78 -5.04 -27.69
C GLY A 324 -7.91 -3.66 -28.33
N ALA A 325 -9.13 -3.13 -28.52
CA ALA A 325 -9.33 -1.75 -28.97
C ALA A 325 -8.84 -0.71 -27.95
N GLY A 326 -8.72 -1.11 -26.68
CA GLY A 326 -8.15 -0.31 -25.61
C GLY A 326 -6.65 -0.50 -25.40
N ASP A 327 -5.97 -1.41 -26.11
CA ASP A 327 -4.54 -1.63 -25.89
C ASP A 327 -3.73 -0.37 -26.22
N ARG A 328 -2.78 -0.03 -25.35
CA ARG A 328 -1.91 1.16 -25.48
C ARG A 328 -0.43 0.78 -25.46
N PRO A 329 0.11 0.14 -26.52
CA PRO A 329 1.52 -0.26 -26.57
C PRO A 329 2.50 0.93 -26.52
N GLY A 330 2.08 2.08 -27.05
CA GLY A 330 2.88 3.31 -27.14
C GLY A 330 2.64 4.27 -25.97
N ALA A 331 1.90 5.35 -26.23
CA ALA A 331 1.67 6.42 -25.28
C ALA A 331 0.47 6.14 -24.35
N MET A 332 0.64 6.49 -23.08
CA MET A 332 -0.38 6.36 -22.04
C MET A 332 -0.77 7.71 -21.41
N GLY A 333 -0.38 8.82 -22.01
CA GLY A 333 -0.71 10.17 -21.52
C GLY A 333 -2.10 10.64 -21.90
N LEU A 334 -2.44 11.84 -21.43
CA LEU A 334 -3.62 12.60 -21.87
C LEU A 334 -3.48 12.99 -23.35
N ASP A 335 -4.62 13.08 -24.04
CA ASP A 335 -4.63 13.57 -25.42
C ASP A 335 -4.43 15.10 -25.48
N THR A 336 -4.15 15.59 -26.70
CA THR A 336 -3.90 17.01 -26.94
C THR A 336 -5.09 17.90 -26.56
N ALA A 337 -6.33 17.42 -26.68
CA ALA A 337 -7.52 18.23 -26.35
C ALA A 337 -7.64 18.45 -24.83
N ASP A 338 -7.36 17.42 -24.04
CA ASP A 338 -7.32 17.50 -22.59
C ASP A 338 -6.18 18.41 -22.12
N LEU A 339 -4.98 18.25 -22.69
CA LEU A 339 -3.82 19.10 -22.38
C LEU A 339 -4.08 20.57 -22.70
N ASN A 340 -4.67 20.86 -23.86
CA ASN A 340 -5.05 22.22 -24.25
C ASN A 340 -6.10 22.81 -23.31
N THR A 341 -7.11 22.03 -22.92
CA THR A 341 -8.14 22.47 -21.97
C THR A 341 -7.52 22.82 -20.62
N ILE A 342 -6.68 21.94 -20.07
CA ILE A 342 -5.96 22.19 -18.80
C ILE A 342 -5.10 23.44 -18.91
N ASN A 343 -4.35 23.61 -20.00
CA ASN A 343 -3.48 24.77 -20.21
C ASN A 343 -4.28 26.08 -20.29
N THR A 344 -5.44 26.08 -20.96
CA THR A 344 -6.35 27.24 -20.98
C THR A 344 -6.80 27.62 -19.58
N LEU A 345 -7.23 26.65 -18.76
CA LEU A 345 -7.66 26.92 -17.39
C LEU A 345 -6.50 27.46 -16.55
N ARG A 346 -5.30 26.88 -16.68
CA ARG A 346 -4.11 27.32 -15.94
C ARG A 346 -3.69 28.74 -16.29
N ALA A 347 -3.79 29.12 -17.57
CA ALA A 347 -3.43 30.45 -18.03
C ALA A 347 -4.27 31.57 -17.39
N SER A 348 -5.45 31.24 -16.84
CA SER A 348 -6.30 32.20 -16.12
C SER A 348 -5.77 32.58 -14.72
N GLY A 349 -4.81 31.82 -14.17
CA GLY A 349 -4.33 31.97 -12.79
C GLY A 349 -5.26 31.38 -11.72
N VAL A 350 -6.40 30.81 -12.11
CA VAL A 350 -7.36 30.15 -11.21
C VAL A 350 -6.84 28.77 -10.79
N PRO A 351 -6.98 28.35 -9.52
CA PRO A 351 -6.62 27.00 -9.08
C PRO A 351 -7.34 25.91 -9.90
N VAL A 352 -6.57 24.96 -10.45
CA VAL A 352 -7.08 23.89 -11.31
C VAL A 352 -7.19 22.57 -10.56
N VAL A 353 -8.40 22.02 -10.51
CA VAL A 353 -8.73 20.68 -10.04
C VAL A 353 -8.92 19.78 -11.26
N VAL A 354 -8.10 18.75 -11.40
CA VAL A 354 -8.24 17.73 -12.46
C VAL A 354 -9.04 16.55 -11.91
N VAL A 355 -10.14 16.22 -12.58
CA VAL A 355 -10.92 15.00 -12.37
C VAL A 355 -10.62 14.08 -13.54
N LEU A 356 -9.90 12.98 -13.28
CA LEU A 356 -9.45 12.07 -14.31
C LEU A 356 -10.41 10.89 -14.45
N VAL A 357 -11.10 10.82 -15.59
CA VAL A 357 -11.96 9.70 -15.99
C VAL A 357 -11.13 8.77 -16.87
N SER A 358 -10.71 7.63 -16.34
CA SER A 358 -9.85 6.67 -17.05
C SER A 358 -10.08 5.24 -16.57
N GLY A 359 -9.80 4.26 -17.43
CA GLY A 359 -9.87 2.85 -17.05
C GLY A 359 -8.64 2.35 -16.27
N ARG A 360 -7.63 3.21 -16.11
CA ARG A 360 -6.30 2.84 -15.60
C ARG A 360 -5.46 4.08 -15.24
N PRO A 361 -4.30 3.91 -14.57
CA PRO A 361 -3.29 4.95 -14.44
C PRO A 361 -2.83 5.49 -15.81
N LEU A 362 -2.73 6.81 -15.95
CA LEU A 362 -2.21 7.48 -17.14
C LEU A 362 -0.86 8.15 -16.88
N ASP A 363 -0.05 8.35 -17.91
CA ASP A 363 1.24 9.04 -17.81
C ASP A 363 1.01 10.55 -17.69
N ILE A 364 1.02 11.02 -16.44
CA ILE A 364 0.69 12.42 -16.06
C ILE A 364 1.81 13.10 -15.27
N ALA A 365 2.95 12.42 -15.06
CA ALA A 365 3.98 12.88 -14.13
C ALA A 365 4.52 14.28 -14.50
N SER A 366 4.67 14.56 -15.79
CA SER A 366 5.14 15.86 -16.27
C SER A 366 4.11 17.00 -16.10
N GLN A 367 2.81 16.68 -16.10
CA GLN A 367 1.73 17.66 -15.93
C GLN A 367 1.34 17.84 -14.45
N LEU A 368 1.55 16.84 -13.61
CA LEU A 368 1.10 16.83 -12.21
C LEU A 368 1.59 18.03 -11.36
N PRO A 369 2.85 18.50 -11.44
CA PRO A 369 3.31 19.66 -10.64
C PRO A 369 2.44 20.90 -10.83
N ASN A 370 1.85 21.02 -12.01
CA ASN A 370 1.10 22.16 -12.48
C ASN A 370 -0.41 22.12 -12.14
N TRP A 371 -0.89 21.07 -11.47
CA TRP A 371 -2.28 20.93 -11.04
C TRP A 371 -2.39 21.25 -9.54
N ASN A 372 -3.45 21.92 -9.11
CA ASN A 372 -3.67 22.17 -7.68
C ASN A 372 -4.23 20.91 -7.01
N ALA A 373 -5.18 20.23 -7.63
CA ALA A 373 -5.68 18.95 -7.16
C ALA A 373 -5.85 17.94 -8.29
N LEU A 374 -5.78 16.65 -7.93
CA LEU A 374 -6.04 15.53 -8.82
C LEU A 374 -6.94 14.52 -8.10
N LEU A 375 -8.09 14.23 -8.70
CA LEU A 375 -9.00 13.17 -8.28
C LEU A 375 -9.05 12.12 -9.40
N ALA A 376 -8.60 10.90 -9.12
CA ALA A 376 -8.84 9.77 -10.01
C ALA A 376 -10.28 9.26 -9.80
N ALA A 377 -11.12 9.43 -10.83
CA ALA A 377 -12.53 9.08 -10.80
C ALA A 377 -12.83 7.70 -11.43
N TRP A 378 -11.84 7.12 -12.10
CA TRP A 378 -11.94 5.86 -12.85
C TRP A 378 -13.03 5.95 -13.94
N LEU A 379 -13.88 4.93 -14.06
CA LEU A 379 -15.09 4.93 -14.87
C LEU A 379 -16.31 4.90 -13.93
N PRO A 380 -16.80 6.04 -13.43
CA PRO A 380 -17.81 6.10 -12.36
C PRO A 380 -19.24 5.72 -12.81
N GLY A 381 -19.47 5.39 -14.08
CA GLY A 381 -20.79 4.96 -14.56
C GLY A 381 -21.82 6.09 -14.60
N THR A 382 -23.07 5.75 -14.28
CA THR A 382 -24.23 6.64 -14.45
C THR A 382 -24.44 7.65 -13.32
N GLU A 383 -23.75 7.50 -12.19
CA GLU A 383 -24.03 8.26 -10.97
C GLU A 383 -22.95 9.31 -10.69
N GLY A 384 -22.68 10.20 -11.66
CA GLY A 384 -21.66 11.26 -11.58
C GLY A 384 -21.86 12.24 -10.40
N GLN A 385 -23.04 12.25 -9.78
CA GLN A 385 -23.28 12.91 -8.50
C GLN A 385 -22.29 12.44 -7.41
N GLY A 386 -21.89 11.17 -7.39
CA GLY A 386 -20.93 10.66 -6.40
C GLY A 386 -19.53 11.30 -6.52
N VAL A 387 -19.13 11.72 -7.72
CA VAL A 387 -17.88 12.47 -7.93
C VAL A 387 -18.02 13.88 -7.33
N ALA A 388 -19.14 14.55 -7.57
CA ALA A 388 -19.42 15.86 -6.99
C ALA A 388 -19.50 15.80 -5.45
N ASP A 389 -20.08 14.74 -4.89
CA ASP A 389 -20.13 14.56 -3.44
C ASP A 389 -18.75 14.57 -2.80
N VAL A 390 -17.76 13.97 -3.47
CA VAL A 390 -16.36 14.03 -3.02
C VAL A 390 -15.80 15.43 -3.23
N LEU A 391 -15.92 16.04 -4.41
CA LEU A 391 -15.38 17.38 -4.66
C LEU A 391 -15.83 18.46 -3.65
N PHE A 392 -17.05 18.35 -3.12
CA PHE A 392 -17.63 19.27 -2.15
C PHE A 392 -17.65 18.74 -0.70
N ASN A 393 -17.05 17.57 -0.43
CA ASN A 393 -17.06 16.90 0.87
C ASN A 393 -18.46 16.66 1.46
N VAL A 394 -19.45 16.36 0.61
CA VAL A 394 -20.68 15.68 1.03
C VAL A 394 -20.35 14.24 1.46
N ALA A 395 -19.35 13.64 0.81
CA ALA A 395 -18.69 12.42 1.26
C ALA A 395 -17.16 12.62 1.24
N PRO A 396 -16.42 12.18 2.26
CA PRO A 396 -14.96 12.29 2.25
C PRO A 396 -14.34 11.28 1.26
N PRO A 397 -13.19 11.59 0.63
CA PRO A 397 -12.49 10.63 -0.20
C PRO A 397 -11.88 9.53 0.68
N THR A 398 -12.32 8.30 0.42
CA THR A 398 -11.84 7.08 1.10
C THR A 398 -11.11 6.12 0.16
N GLY A 399 -11.19 6.33 -1.15
CA GLY A 399 -10.60 5.45 -2.14
C GLY A 399 -9.09 5.41 -2.02
N LYS A 400 -8.52 4.23 -2.28
CA LYS A 400 -7.09 3.96 -2.30
C LYS A 400 -6.73 3.31 -3.64
N LEU A 401 -5.52 3.58 -4.14
CA LEU A 401 -5.07 3.07 -5.44
C LEU A 401 -5.03 1.53 -5.46
N PRO A 402 -5.78 0.87 -6.38
CA PRO A 402 -5.71 -0.58 -6.57
C PRO A 402 -4.62 -1.02 -7.56
N MET A 403 -3.95 -0.05 -8.19
CA MET A 403 -2.83 -0.20 -9.12
C MET A 403 -1.76 0.83 -8.77
N LEU A 404 -0.48 0.52 -8.94
CA LEU A 404 0.57 1.52 -8.85
C LEU A 404 0.39 2.59 -9.93
N TRP A 405 0.74 3.83 -9.61
CA TRP A 405 0.77 4.89 -10.61
C TRP A 405 2.19 5.13 -11.10
N MET A 406 2.44 4.90 -12.39
CA MET A 406 3.77 5.09 -12.98
C MET A 406 4.22 6.57 -12.99
N SER A 407 5.52 6.80 -12.80
CA SER A 407 6.21 8.07 -13.07
C SER A 407 6.53 8.27 -14.55
N SER A 408 6.51 7.21 -15.36
CA SER A 408 6.67 7.25 -16.82
C SER A 408 6.12 5.97 -17.43
N VAL A 409 5.55 6.06 -18.64
CA VAL A 409 5.15 4.89 -19.44
C VAL A 409 6.27 3.86 -19.64
N SER A 410 7.54 4.30 -19.62
CA SER A 410 8.69 3.39 -19.71
C SER A 410 8.81 2.39 -18.55
N GLN A 411 8.16 2.64 -17.41
CA GLN A 411 8.18 1.74 -16.27
C GLN A 411 7.29 0.51 -16.45
N GLN A 412 6.31 0.56 -17.35
CA GLN A 412 5.33 -0.52 -17.54
C GLN A 412 5.98 -1.80 -18.13
N PRO A 413 5.68 -2.99 -17.58
CA PRO A 413 4.78 -3.23 -16.44
C PRO A 413 5.38 -2.78 -15.11
N ILE A 414 4.60 -2.13 -14.26
CA ILE A 414 4.99 -1.75 -12.89
C ILE A 414 3.95 -2.29 -11.91
N ASN A 415 4.38 -3.03 -10.90
CA ASN A 415 3.51 -3.58 -9.86
C ASN A 415 4.18 -3.52 -8.49
N ASP A 416 3.37 -3.56 -7.43
CA ASP A 416 3.83 -3.59 -6.05
C ASP A 416 4.74 -4.82 -5.83
N GLY A 417 5.90 -4.57 -5.22
CA GLY A 417 6.95 -5.57 -5.02
C GLY A 417 8.02 -5.66 -6.13
N ASP A 418 7.85 -4.99 -7.27
CA ASP A 418 8.81 -5.06 -8.40
C ASP A 418 10.08 -4.20 -8.18
N GLY A 419 10.20 -3.49 -7.04
CA GLY A 419 11.34 -2.61 -6.73
C GLY A 419 11.40 -1.30 -7.53
N LYS A 420 10.41 -1.02 -8.39
CA LYS A 420 10.30 0.23 -9.14
C LYS A 420 9.68 1.33 -8.27
N VAL A 421 10.19 2.56 -8.37
CA VAL A 421 9.65 3.72 -7.65
C VAL A 421 8.45 4.30 -8.44
N PRO A 422 7.23 4.28 -7.89
CA PRO A 422 6.04 4.82 -8.54
C PRO A 422 5.91 6.34 -8.34
N LEU A 423 5.05 6.98 -9.14
CA LEU A 423 4.54 8.33 -8.87
C LEU A 423 3.63 8.34 -7.65
N PHE A 424 2.75 7.33 -7.54
CA PHE A 424 1.92 7.09 -6.37
C PHE A 424 1.92 5.59 -6.05
N PRO A 425 2.23 5.19 -4.81
CA PRO A 425 2.31 3.78 -4.44
C PRO A 425 0.92 3.12 -4.35
N TYR A 426 0.92 1.79 -4.34
CA TYR A 426 -0.28 0.98 -4.15
C TYR A 426 -0.91 1.36 -2.81
N GLY A 427 -2.24 1.45 -2.76
CA GLY A 427 -2.94 1.85 -1.56
C GLY A 427 -2.83 3.35 -1.22
N PHE A 428 -2.21 4.18 -2.06
CA PHE A 428 -2.18 5.63 -1.85
C PHE A 428 -3.55 6.27 -2.06
N GLY A 429 -3.84 7.34 -1.31
CA GLY A 429 -5.06 8.15 -1.45
C GLY A 429 -5.21 9.09 -0.27
N LEU A 430 -5.33 10.38 -0.53
CA LEU A 430 -5.50 11.43 0.47
C LEU A 430 -6.96 11.50 0.97
N SER A 431 -7.17 12.06 2.16
CA SER A 431 -8.51 12.37 2.70
C SER A 431 -8.60 13.85 3.06
N TYR A 432 -9.80 14.45 3.01
CA TYR A 432 -9.99 15.80 3.56
C TYR A 432 -9.82 15.79 5.08
N GLY A 433 -9.23 16.84 5.62
CA GLY A 433 -8.89 16.86 7.04
C GLY A 433 -7.69 15.99 7.40
N THR A 434 -6.99 15.39 6.41
CA THR A 434 -5.55 15.18 6.58
C THR A 434 -4.90 16.55 6.57
N THR A 435 -4.94 17.19 7.75
CA THR A 435 -3.86 18.05 8.20
C THR A 435 -2.55 17.37 7.85
N THR A 436 -1.50 18.16 7.65
CA THR A 436 -0.12 17.70 7.76
C THR A 436 -0.05 16.47 8.68
N PRO A 437 0.47 15.32 8.21
CA PRO A 437 0.53 14.12 9.03
C PRO A 437 1.05 14.50 10.43
N PRO A 438 0.49 13.96 11.53
CA PRO A 438 0.92 14.33 12.86
C PRO A 438 2.45 14.22 12.93
N SER A 439 3.07 15.21 13.58
CA SER A 439 4.52 15.23 13.65
C SER A 439 5.00 13.96 14.31
N ALA A 440 5.96 13.28 13.69
CA ALA A 440 6.63 12.13 14.27
C ALA A 440 7.22 12.46 15.67
N PHE A 441 7.48 13.75 15.93
CA PHE A 441 8.02 14.27 17.18
C PHE A 441 6.98 14.50 18.29
N THR A 442 5.70 14.21 18.04
CA THR A 442 4.66 14.20 19.06
C THR A 442 4.38 12.78 19.54
N VAL A 443 3.78 12.64 20.73
CA VAL A 443 3.34 11.33 21.23
C VAL A 443 2.23 10.80 20.32
N ILE A 444 2.48 9.63 19.72
CA ILE A 444 1.53 8.91 18.86
C ILE A 444 0.94 7.77 19.67
N GLN A 445 -0.37 7.83 19.89
CA GLN A 445 -1.12 6.78 20.57
C GLN A 445 -1.24 5.55 19.67
N ALA A 446 -1.02 4.34 20.19
CA ALA A 446 -1.00 3.12 19.38
C ALA A 446 -2.38 2.78 18.79
N GLU A 447 -3.45 3.14 19.49
CA GLU A 447 -4.82 3.02 19.03
C GLU A 447 -5.15 3.97 17.86
N SER A 448 -4.30 4.95 17.56
CA SER A 448 -4.47 5.90 16.45
C SER A 448 -3.88 5.43 15.11
N HIS A 449 -3.61 4.13 14.97
CA HIS A 449 -3.09 3.54 13.74
C HIS A 449 -4.03 3.76 12.53
N ASN A 450 -3.45 3.88 11.33
CA ASN A 450 -4.21 4.01 10.08
C ASN A 450 -4.80 2.68 9.62
N THR A 451 -3.98 1.63 9.62
CA THR A 451 -4.36 0.25 9.29
C THR A 451 -3.53 -0.72 10.13
N GLN A 452 -3.99 -1.97 10.22
CA GLN A 452 -3.35 -3.01 11.03
C GLN A 452 -3.59 -4.40 10.44
N SER A 453 -2.79 -5.38 10.88
CA SER A 453 -3.04 -6.81 10.68
C SER A 453 -2.78 -7.59 11.96
N GLY A 454 -3.76 -8.41 12.38
CA GLY A 454 -3.66 -9.37 13.48
C GLY A 454 -3.80 -8.80 14.90
N THR A 455 -3.87 -7.49 15.07
CA THR A 455 -3.89 -6.82 16.38
C THR A 455 -5.30 -6.48 16.86
N GLN A 456 -5.46 -6.23 18.17
CA GLN A 456 -6.72 -5.79 18.79
C GLN A 456 -6.50 -4.65 19.78
N LEU A 457 -7.57 -3.88 20.07
CA LEU A 457 -7.57 -2.83 21.08
C LEU A 457 -8.11 -3.35 22.41
N GLU A 458 -7.52 -2.90 23.51
CA GLU A 458 -8.00 -3.17 24.88
C GLU A 458 -7.84 -1.93 25.77
N THR A 459 -8.51 -1.91 26.92
CA THR A 459 -8.39 -0.79 27.88
C THR A 459 -7.02 -0.81 28.57
N THR A 460 -6.29 0.30 28.52
CA THR A 460 -4.98 0.43 29.17
C THR A 460 -5.11 0.81 30.64
N THR A 461 -4.24 0.25 31.49
CA THR A 461 -4.04 0.73 32.87
C THR A 461 -2.86 1.69 33.01
N ASP A 462 -2.23 2.11 31.91
CA ASP A 462 -1.13 3.07 31.94
C ASP A 462 -1.61 4.47 32.36
N ALA A 463 -0.66 5.31 32.75
CA ALA A 463 -0.94 6.70 33.07
C ALA A 463 -1.57 7.43 31.87
N GLY A 464 -2.73 8.06 32.10
CA GLY A 464 -3.52 8.76 31.06
C GLY A 464 -4.81 8.03 30.67
N GLY A 465 -4.94 6.72 30.96
CA GLY A 465 -6.08 5.91 30.53
C GLY A 465 -6.17 5.77 29.01
N GLY A 466 -7.33 5.33 28.49
CA GLY A 466 -7.55 5.15 27.05
C GLY A 466 -7.52 3.69 26.60
N GLN A 467 -7.00 3.43 25.41
CA GLN A 467 -6.83 2.08 24.86
C GLN A 467 -5.35 1.83 24.54
N ASN A 468 -4.91 0.59 24.60
CA ASN A 468 -3.65 0.15 24.01
C ASN A 468 -3.91 -0.84 22.88
N VAL A 469 -2.90 -1.10 22.05
CA VAL A 469 -2.90 -2.22 21.11
C VAL A 469 -2.28 -3.44 21.80
N GLY A 470 -2.94 -4.58 21.71
CA GLY A 470 -2.50 -5.85 22.27
C GLY A 470 -2.83 -7.03 21.38
N PHE A 471 -2.68 -8.25 21.93
CA PHE A 471 -2.82 -9.53 21.19
C PHE A 471 -1.85 -9.63 20.00
N ILE A 472 -0.64 -9.08 20.17
CA ILE A 472 0.34 -8.94 19.09
C ILE A 472 1.22 -10.18 19.01
N THR A 473 1.14 -10.89 17.88
CA THR A 473 1.96 -12.06 17.54
C THR A 473 3.02 -11.73 16.47
N PRO A 474 4.09 -12.54 16.33
CA PRO A 474 5.05 -12.38 15.25
C PRO A 474 4.39 -12.49 13.86
N GLY A 475 4.56 -11.48 13.01
CA GLY A 475 3.93 -11.37 11.69
C GLY A 475 2.87 -10.28 11.60
N ASP A 476 2.35 -9.82 12.74
CA ASP A 476 1.40 -8.72 12.81
C ASP A 476 2.07 -7.37 12.49
N TRP A 477 1.26 -6.36 12.20
CA TRP A 477 1.76 -5.00 11.97
C TRP A 477 0.72 -3.90 12.18
N LEU A 478 1.21 -2.69 12.41
CA LEU A 478 0.46 -1.43 12.50
C LEU A 478 1.05 -0.41 11.52
N SER A 479 0.25 0.50 10.96
CA SER A 479 0.73 1.60 10.11
C SER A 479 0.31 2.98 10.61
N TYR A 480 1.17 3.98 10.42
CA TYR A 480 0.96 5.37 10.87
C TYR A 480 1.53 6.37 9.85
N ASN A 481 0.74 7.32 9.38
CA ASN A 481 1.16 8.38 8.47
C ASN A 481 1.75 9.53 9.29
N LEU A 482 3.07 9.72 9.25
CA LEU A 482 3.80 10.65 10.13
C LEU A 482 4.64 11.65 9.33
N ALA A 483 4.76 12.87 9.86
CA ALA A 483 5.62 13.91 9.30
C ALA A 483 6.90 14.06 10.13
N PHE A 484 8.04 13.68 9.54
CA PHE A 484 9.37 13.83 10.10
C PHE A 484 10.00 15.20 9.78
N GLY A 485 9.45 15.95 8.82
CA GLY A 485 10.01 17.26 8.44
C GLY A 485 11.43 17.15 7.87
N ALA A 486 12.24 18.21 7.96
CA ALA A 486 13.56 18.24 7.33
C ALA A 486 14.66 17.50 8.12
N THR A 487 14.41 17.11 9.36
CA THR A 487 15.43 16.56 10.28
C THR A 487 15.06 15.14 10.67
N SER A 488 15.98 14.20 10.49
CA SER A 488 15.76 12.82 10.93
C SER A 488 15.77 12.72 12.46
N PRO A 489 14.93 11.88 13.08
CA PRO A 489 15.02 11.63 14.51
C PRO A 489 16.34 10.96 14.89
N ALA A 490 16.72 11.09 16.16
CA ALA A 490 17.85 10.34 16.72
C ALA A 490 17.42 9.02 17.34
N ASN A 491 16.21 8.95 17.90
CA ASN A 491 15.68 7.75 18.52
C ASN A 491 14.15 7.71 18.45
N VAL A 492 13.58 6.55 18.79
CA VAL A 492 12.17 6.36 19.08
C VAL A 492 12.01 5.81 20.50
N VAL A 493 11.08 6.38 21.25
CA VAL A 493 10.66 5.89 22.57
C VAL A 493 9.32 5.20 22.40
N THR A 494 9.20 3.98 22.89
CA THR A 494 7.98 3.14 22.78
C THR A 494 7.54 2.73 24.17
N ARG A 495 6.28 2.99 24.52
CA ARG A 495 5.68 2.60 25.78
C ARG A 495 5.05 1.22 25.64
N ILE A 496 5.67 0.23 26.27
CA ILE A 496 5.35 -1.19 26.11
C ILE A 496 5.01 -1.85 27.43
N ALA A 497 4.18 -2.88 27.38
CA ALA A 497 3.96 -3.84 28.45
C ALA A 497 4.05 -5.26 27.90
N SER A 498 4.61 -6.19 28.65
CA SER A 498 4.72 -7.59 28.25
C SER A 498 4.71 -8.47 29.47
N GLY A 499 3.75 -9.40 29.53
CA GLY A 499 3.75 -10.51 30.49
C GLY A 499 4.34 -11.78 29.91
N ALA A 500 4.89 -11.73 28.70
CA ALA A 500 5.33 -12.92 27.98
C ALA A 500 6.65 -13.47 28.51
N ALA A 501 6.77 -14.80 28.52
CA ALA A 501 8.04 -15.49 28.74
C ALA A 501 8.93 -15.53 27.49
N VAL A 502 8.41 -15.11 26.35
CA VAL A 502 9.09 -15.05 25.05
C VAL A 502 9.49 -13.61 24.72
N SER A 503 10.65 -13.44 24.08
CA SER A 503 11.16 -12.15 23.62
C SER A 503 10.84 -11.92 22.14
N GLY A 504 10.64 -10.67 21.75
CA GLY A 504 10.45 -10.25 20.37
C GLY A 504 11.00 -8.85 20.12
N THR A 505 10.86 -8.36 18.89
CA THR A 505 11.33 -7.03 18.47
C THR A 505 10.24 -6.31 17.70
N ILE A 506 10.02 -5.04 18.04
CA ILE A 506 9.22 -4.10 17.28
C ILE A 506 10.14 -3.39 16.29
N GLN A 507 9.90 -3.57 15.00
CA GLN A 507 10.68 -2.92 13.95
C GLN A 507 9.88 -1.78 13.32
N TYR A 508 10.42 -0.57 13.39
CA TYR A 508 9.90 0.60 12.70
C TYR A 508 10.45 0.63 11.28
N ARG A 509 9.56 0.59 10.28
CA ARG A 509 9.88 0.54 8.85
C ARG A 509 9.22 1.70 8.11
N LEU A 510 9.85 2.17 7.04
CA LEU A 510 9.28 3.20 6.18
C LEU A 510 8.55 2.59 4.98
N ASP A 511 7.38 3.13 4.69
CA ASP A 511 6.58 3.04 3.46
C ASP A 511 6.00 1.65 3.11
N SER A 512 6.52 0.55 3.68
CA SER A 512 5.90 -0.79 3.62
C SER A 512 6.32 -1.70 4.78
N THR A 513 5.63 -2.83 4.98
CA THR A 513 6.00 -3.87 5.97
C THR A 513 7.34 -4.56 5.67
N THR A 514 7.84 -4.45 4.43
CA THR A 514 9.15 -4.96 4.00
C THR A 514 10.16 -3.84 3.74
N GLY A 515 9.76 -2.58 3.97
CA GLY A 515 10.58 -1.40 3.74
C GLY A 515 11.76 -1.27 4.71
N PRO A 516 12.62 -0.26 4.52
CA PRO A 516 13.83 -0.08 5.29
C PRO A 516 13.52 0.09 6.78
N ILE A 517 14.22 -0.66 7.63
CA ILE A 517 14.12 -0.54 9.09
C ILE A 517 14.87 0.72 9.52
N ILE A 518 14.16 1.61 10.21
CA ILE A 518 14.73 2.83 10.77
C ILE A 518 14.98 2.73 12.27
N ALA A 519 14.31 1.83 13.00
CA ALA A 519 14.61 1.54 14.41
C ALA A 519 14.13 0.14 14.78
N SER A 520 14.78 -0.49 15.76
CA SER A 520 14.40 -1.79 16.31
C SER A 520 14.38 -1.73 17.83
N VAL A 521 13.19 -1.92 18.42
CA VAL A 521 12.98 -1.88 19.87
C VAL A 521 12.83 -3.31 20.37
N PRO A 522 13.80 -3.85 21.13
CA PRO A 522 13.67 -5.17 21.74
C PRO A 522 12.61 -5.12 22.85
N VAL A 523 11.77 -6.15 22.90
CA VAL A 523 10.76 -6.33 23.95
C VAL A 523 11.26 -7.32 24.97
N SER A 524 11.22 -6.92 26.24
CA SER A 524 11.49 -7.78 27.39
C SER A 524 10.26 -7.82 28.31
N ASN A 525 10.18 -8.86 29.14
CA ASN A 525 9.10 -9.01 30.12
C ASN A 525 9.13 -7.83 31.09
N THR A 526 8.01 -7.12 31.19
CA THR A 526 7.85 -5.93 32.03
C THR A 526 7.24 -6.23 33.38
N GLY A 527 6.89 -7.50 33.64
CA GLY A 527 6.23 -7.96 34.85
C GLY A 527 4.71 -8.17 34.69
N GLY A 528 4.15 -7.90 33.51
CA GLY A 528 2.73 -8.14 33.21
C GLY A 528 2.22 -7.40 31.98
N TRP A 529 1.09 -7.83 31.43
CA TRP A 529 0.46 -7.30 30.21
C TRP A 529 -0.01 -5.84 30.28
N GLN A 530 -0.04 -5.29 31.49
CA GLN A 530 -0.45 -3.91 31.78
C GLN A 530 0.56 -3.24 32.74
N VAL A 531 1.78 -3.78 32.85
CA VAL A 531 2.89 -3.19 33.61
C VAL A 531 3.79 -2.47 32.62
N TRP A 532 3.69 -1.14 32.59
CA TRP A 532 4.18 -0.34 31.48
C TRP A 532 5.60 0.20 31.71
N THR A 533 6.50 -0.01 30.75
CA THR A 533 7.84 0.58 30.69
C THR A 533 8.07 1.29 29.36
N SER A 534 9.00 2.24 29.31
CA SER A 534 9.39 2.91 28.06
C SER A 534 10.72 2.34 27.58
N ALA A 535 10.74 1.83 26.34
CA ALA A 535 11.92 1.33 25.68
C ALA A 535 12.35 2.30 24.57
N THR A 536 13.65 2.63 24.53
CA THR A 536 14.21 3.58 23.57
C THR A 536 15.13 2.85 22.60
N ALA A 537 15.00 3.12 21.30
CA ALA A 537 15.92 2.63 20.28
C ALA A 537 16.46 3.78 19.43
N THR A 538 17.77 3.83 19.26
CA THR A 538 18.44 4.75 18.34
C THR A 538 18.02 4.46 16.91
N LEU A 539 17.85 5.51 16.10
CA LEU A 539 17.57 5.35 14.68
C LEU A 539 18.80 4.77 13.95
N SER A 540 18.58 3.71 13.19
CA SER A 540 19.56 3.06 12.33
C SER A 540 19.51 3.53 10.88
N GLY A 541 18.55 4.39 10.53
CA GLY A 541 18.34 4.94 9.19
C GLY A 541 17.86 6.39 9.20
N VAL A 542 17.75 7.00 8.02
CA VAL A 542 17.28 8.39 7.84
C VAL A 542 15.78 8.39 7.55
N ALA A 543 15.03 9.24 8.26
CA ALA A 543 13.60 9.46 8.03
C ALA A 543 13.32 10.97 7.97
N THR A 544 13.03 11.52 6.79
CA THR A 544 12.71 12.94 6.58
C THR A 544 11.52 13.08 5.62
N GLY A 545 10.75 14.16 5.73
CA GLY A 545 9.53 14.33 4.97
C GLY A 545 8.35 13.57 5.58
N ASN A 546 7.40 13.17 4.74
CA ASN A 546 6.21 12.45 5.19
C ASN A 546 6.34 10.98 4.79
N HIS A 547 6.09 10.08 5.73
CA HIS A 547 6.19 8.64 5.52
C HIS A 547 5.01 7.89 6.13
N LEU A 548 4.72 6.73 5.55
CA LEU A 548 3.90 5.72 6.22
C LEU A 548 4.83 4.83 7.06
N VAL A 549 4.81 5.00 8.37
CA VAL A 549 5.63 4.22 9.31
C VAL A 549 4.90 2.95 9.69
N TYR A 550 5.53 1.81 9.42
CA TYR A 550 5.04 0.49 9.82
C TYR A 550 5.76 0.02 11.08
N LEU A 551 5.00 -0.42 12.08
CA LEU A 551 5.52 -1.22 13.18
C LEU A 551 5.27 -2.67 12.81
N THR A 552 6.35 -3.44 12.61
CA THR A 552 6.28 -4.87 12.32
C THR A 552 6.80 -5.67 13.50
N PHE A 553 6.12 -6.75 13.82
CA PHE A 553 6.37 -7.54 15.02
C PHE A 553 7.09 -8.84 14.66
N THR A 554 8.29 -9.02 15.22
CA THR A 554 9.16 -10.17 14.92
C THR A 554 9.53 -10.90 16.20
N GLY A 555 9.64 -12.24 16.14
CA GLY A 555 9.91 -13.06 17.31
C GLY A 555 9.49 -14.51 17.07
N THR A 556 9.47 -15.30 18.14
CA THR A 556 9.04 -16.70 18.12
C THR A 556 8.01 -16.94 19.23
N GLY A 557 6.81 -17.45 18.89
CA GLY A 557 5.76 -17.75 19.86
C GLY A 557 4.44 -17.01 19.59
N GLY A 558 3.54 -16.99 20.59
CA GLY A 558 2.27 -16.26 20.54
C GLY A 558 2.43 -14.79 20.96
N ASP A 559 1.40 -14.23 21.58
CA ASP A 559 1.37 -12.82 22.00
C ASP A 559 2.62 -12.47 22.83
N PHE A 560 3.28 -11.35 22.51
CA PHE A 560 4.53 -10.98 23.20
C PHE A 560 4.64 -9.54 23.65
N VAL A 561 3.77 -8.63 23.20
CA VAL A 561 3.83 -7.21 23.59
C VAL A 561 2.47 -6.53 23.49
N ASN A 562 2.25 -5.55 24.36
CA ASN A 562 1.24 -4.51 24.27
C ASN A 562 1.94 -3.16 24.06
N ILE A 563 1.37 -2.28 23.23
CA ILE A 563 1.91 -0.92 22.99
C ILE A 563 0.84 0.12 23.33
N ASN A 564 1.21 1.10 24.14
CA ASN A 564 0.34 2.22 24.49
C ASN A 564 0.60 3.42 23.56
N TRP A 565 1.85 3.86 23.44
CA TRP A 565 2.22 4.97 22.56
C TRP A 565 3.68 4.87 22.12
N PHE A 566 4.05 5.65 21.12
CA PHE A 566 5.45 5.87 20.75
C PHE A 566 5.69 7.32 20.33
N GLN A 567 6.94 7.75 20.38
CA GLN A 567 7.35 9.10 19.99
C GLN A 567 8.76 9.06 19.40
N PHE A 568 8.94 9.64 18.22
CA PHE A 568 10.29 9.92 17.70
C PHE A 568 10.84 11.17 18.36
N GLN A 569 12.13 11.20 18.65
CA GLN A 569 12.77 12.34 19.29
C GLN A 569 13.85 12.91 18.39
N ALA A 570 13.82 14.22 18.21
CA ALA A 570 14.89 14.92 17.52
C ALA A 570 16.19 14.70 18.29
N GLY A 571 17.29 14.46 17.56
CA GLY A 571 18.60 14.46 18.20
C GLY A 571 18.91 15.83 18.77
N THR A 572 19.41 15.89 20.00
CA THR A 572 20.07 17.09 20.53
C THR A 572 21.42 17.25 19.84
N GLY A 573 21.40 17.58 18.55
CA GLY A 573 22.57 17.62 17.67
C GLY A 573 23.31 16.28 17.55
N THR A 574 24.21 16.17 16.59
CA THR A 574 25.30 15.19 16.71
C THR A 574 26.02 15.51 18.02
N PRO A 575 26.18 14.56 18.96
CA PRO A 575 26.79 14.85 20.25
C PRO A 575 28.20 15.44 20.10
N ASN A 576 28.28 16.76 20.17
CA ASN A 576 29.53 17.49 19.99
C ASN A 576 30.50 17.14 21.13
N ALA A 577 31.73 16.75 20.79
CA ALA A 577 32.80 16.45 21.74
C ALA A 577 33.03 17.57 22.76
N TYR A 578 32.75 18.82 22.39
CA TYR A 578 33.01 20.01 23.19
C TYR A 578 31.92 20.39 24.20
N SER A 579 30.83 19.62 24.27
CA SER A 579 29.78 19.79 25.30
C SER A 579 30.05 18.88 26.49
N VAL A 580 29.69 19.32 27.70
CA VAL A 580 29.76 18.47 28.90
C VAL A 580 28.89 17.23 28.70
N ARG A 581 29.48 16.05 28.85
CA ARG A 581 28.81 14.77 28.74
C ARG A 581 28.85 14.06 30.08
N GLN A 582 27.67 13.75 30.62
CA GLN A 582 27.54 12.97 31.85
C GLN A 582 28.04 11.55 31.63
N ALA A 583 28.77 10.99 32.60
CA ALA A 583 29.45 9.72 32.45
C ALA A 583 28.47 8.55 32.29
N GLU A 584 27.30 8.64 32.93
CA GLU A 584 26.21 7.66 32.84
C GLU A 584 25.50 7.68 31.46
N SER A 585 25.78 8.66 30.60
CA SER A 585 25.19 8.74 29.24
C SER A 585 25.93 7.88 28.19
N PHE A 586 26.52 6.77 28.61
CA PHE A 586 27.25 5.86 27.74
C PHE A 586 26.34 5.06 26.81
N SER A 587 26.82 4.70 25.63
CA SER A 587 26.11 3.84 24.67
C SER A 587 26.35 2.34 24.91
N SER A 588 27.47 1.98 25.52
CA SER A 588 27.76 0.62 25.99
C SER A 588 28.86 0.63 27.05
N GLN A 589 28.98 -0.44 27.83
CA GLN A 589 29.95 -0.55 28.92
C GLN A 589 30.31 -2.01 29.22
N SER A 590 31.39 -2.21 29.96
CA SER A 590 31.71 -3.47 30.63
C SER A 590 32.28 -3.21 32.03
N GLY A 591 31.71 -3.92 33.03
CA GLY A 591 32.23 -4.00 34.40
C GLY A 591 31.79 -2.91 35.36
N ILE A 592 31.16 -1.83 34.89
CA ILE A 592 30.85 -0.65 35.73
C ILE A 592 29.42 -0.67 36.29
N GLN A 593 29.16 0.21 37.27
CA GLN A 593 27.82 0.50 37.80
C GLN A 593 27.59 2.02 37.90
N THR A 594 26.33 2.44 38.03
CA THR A 594 25.98 3.85 38.29
C THR A 594 25.47 4.05 39.72
N GLN A 595 25.71 5.21 40.30
CA GLN A 595 25.19 5.61 41.61
C GLN A 595 24.86 7.10 41.64
N THR A 596 24.08 7.55 42.63
CA THR A 596 23.82 8.98 42.84
C THR A 596 25.11 9.73 43.17
N THR A 597 25.37 10.82 42.46
CA THR A 597 26.54 11.69 42.68
C THR A 597 26.27 12.75 43.73
N THR A 598 27.28 13.09 44.53
CA THR A 598 27.25 14.29 45.39
C THR A 598 27.97 15.48 44.76
N ASP A 599 28.41 15.37 43.49
CA ASP A 599 29.04 16.49 42.78
C ASP A 599 28.04 17.62 42.52
N THR A 600 28.57 18.80 42.24
CA THR A 600 27.75 19.96 41.87
C THR A 600 26.94 19.66 40.62
N GLY A 601 25.62 19.81 40.70
CA GLY A 601 24.68 19.51 39.61
C GLY A 601 23.79 18.29 39.86
N GLY A 602 24.13 17.44 40.84
CA GLY A 602 23.38 16.21 41.13
C GLY A 602 23.40 15.22 39.96
N GLY A 603 22.50 14.22 39.98
CA GLY A 603 22.41 13.18 38.95
C GLY A 603 23.07 11.86 39.36
N GLN A 604 23.59 11.12 38.38
CA GLN A 604 24.35 9.90 38.63
C GLN A 604 25.83 10.09 38.26
N ASN A 605 26.69 9.24 38.79
CA ASN A 605 28.05 9.05 38.31
C ASN A 605 28.26 7.57 37.98
N VAL A 606 29.30 7.29 37.19
CA VAL A 606 29.78 5.92 36.97
C VAL A 606 30.82 5.58 38.04
N GLY A 607 30.76 4.37 38.60
CA GLY A 607 31.64 3.88 39.65
C GLY A 607 31.84 2.37 39.59
N TRP A 608 32.46 1.81 40.64
CA TRP A 608 32.94 0.42 40.69
C TRP A 608 33.89 0.09 39.52
N ILE A 609 34.71 1.07 39.15
CA ILE A 609 35.57 0.98 37.96
C ILE A 609 36.90 0.34 38.33
N ALA A 610 37.12 -0.88 37.87
CA ALA A 610 38.33 -1.67 38.06
C ALA A 610 39.20 -1.71 36.77
N PRO A 611 40.50 -2.07 36.87
CA PRO A 611 41.33 -2.30 35.69
C PRO A 611 40.77 -3.41 34.80
N GLY A 612 40.57 -3.11 33.51
CA GLY A 612 39.96 -4.01 32.52
C GLY A 612 38.55 -3.58 32.07
N ASP A 613 37.89 -2.72 32.85
CA ASP A 613 36.59 -2.19 32.50
C ASP A 613 36.67 -1.16 31.36
N TRP A 614 35.52 -0.88 30.74
CA TRP A 614 35.43 0.16 29.72
C TRP A 614 34.03 0.76 29.58
N ILE A 615 33.98 1.99 29.04
CA ILE A 615 32.75 2.73 28.73
C ILE A 615 32.87 3.27 27.31
N ALA A 616 31.82 3.20 26.50
CA ALA A 616 31.79 3.74 25.14
C ALA A 616 30.71 4.82 24.96
N TYR A 617 31.03 5.83 24.16
CA TYR A 617 30.12 6.89 23.74
C TYR A 617 30.10 6.96 22.21
N SER A 618 28.99 6.60 21.60
CA SER A 618 28.85 6.57 20.14
C SER A 618 28.56 7.96 19.56
N ASN A 619 28.94 8.16 18.29
CA ASN A 619 28.63 9.34 17.49
C ASN A 619 29.12 10.68 18.09
N VAL A 620 30.32 10.69 18.68
CA VAL A 620 30.95 11.90 19.22
C VAL A 620 31.61 12.67 18.09
N ASP A 621 31.12 13.88 17.80
CA ASP A 621 31.64 14.73 16.74
C ASP A 621 32.72 15.67 17.25
N PHE A 622 33.96 15.45 16.83
CA PHE A 622 35.10 16.33 17.12
C PHE A 622 35.23 17.47 16.11
N GLY A 623 34.54 17.41 14.96
CA GLY A 623 34.67 18.36 13.87
C GLY A 623 36.12 18.47 13.34
N SER A 624 36.50 19.67 12.92
CA SER A 624 37.88 20.04 12.55
C SER A 624 38.13 21.49 13.00
N PRO A 625 39.29 21.85 13.58
CA PRO A 625 40.49 21.02 13.84
C PRO A 625 40.33 20.06 15.04
N THR A 626 41.36 19.24 15.31
CA THR A 626 41.39 18.27 16.43
C THR A 626 41.21 18.95 17.79
N ALA A 627 40.59 18.25 18.73
CA ALA A 627 40.56 18.68 20.13
C ALA A 627 41.99 18.78 20.70
N LEU A 628 42.21 19.72 21.63
CA LEU A 628 43.50 19.95 22.28
C LEU A 628 43.63 19.20 23.61
N SER A 629 42.56 19.12 24.38
CA SER A 629 42.55 18.47 25.69
C SER A 629 41.19 17.86 26.02
N VAL A 630 41.15 17.02 27.05
CA VAL A 630 39.94 16.50 27.67
C VAL A 630 39.92 16.86 29.15
N LEU A 631 38.75 17.31 29.60
CA LEU A 631 38.39 17.45 31.00
C LEU A 631 37.64 16.20 31.44
N THR A 632 38.06 15.63 32.57
CA THR A 632 37.39 14.48 33.19
C THR A 632 37.14 14.79 34.65
N ARG A 633 35.87 14.78 35.06
CA ARG A 633 35.46 14.99 36.45
C ARG A 633 35.49 13.68 37.20
N ILE A 634 36.47 13.53 38.08
CA ILE A 634 36.80 12.27 38.76
C ILE A 634 36.77 12.41 40.28
N ALA A 635 36.45 11.31 40.96
CA ALA A 635 36.63 11.13 42.40
C ALA A 635 37.25 9.77 42.67
N SER A 636 38.17 9.69 43.63
CA SER A 636 38.83 8.44 44.01
C SER A 636 39.14 8.45 45.50
N GLY A 637 38.62 7.44 46.20
CA GLY A 637 39.03 7.12 47.57
C GLY A 637 40.09 6.03 47.65
N ALA A 638 40.60 5.57 46.50
CA ALA A 638 41.47 4.39 46.45
C ALA A 638 42.89 4.71 46.93
N THR A 639 43.55 3.70 47.52
CA THR A 639 45.00 3.74 47.83
C THR A 639 45.84 3.29 46.63
N THR A 640 45.21 2.79 45.58
CA THR A 640 45.80 2.36 44.32
C THR A 640 45.60 3.41 43.24
N SER A 641 46.58 3.58 42.36
CA SER A 641 46.52 4.50 41.21
C SER A 641 46.20 3.76 39.92
N GLY A 642 45.53 4.43 38.99
CA GLY A 642 45.24 3.91 37.65
C GLY A 642 45.18 5.02 36.61
N THR A 643 44.91 4.66 35.36
CA THR A 643 44.81 5.59 34.22
C THR A 643 43.54 5.34 33.43
N ILE A 644 42.83 6.42 33.11
CA ILE A 644 41.71 6.43 32.17
C ILE A 644 42.28 6.73 30.77
N GLN A 645 42.20 5.77 29.87
CA GLN A 645 42.66 5.93 28.49
C GLN A 645 41.46 6.19 27.57
N TYR A 646 41.45 7.36 26.96
CA TYR A 646 40.50 7.71 25.90
C TYR A 646 40.99 7.14 24.57
N ARG A 647 40.16 6.35 23.91
CA ARG A 647 40.44 5.65 22.66
C ARG A 647 39.38 5.92 21.61
N LEU A 648 39.74 5.84 20.34
CA LEU A 648 38.79 5.98 19.23
C LEU A 648 38.39 4.62 18.64
N ASP A 649 37.11 4.50 18.36
CA ASP A 649 36.40 3.48 17.58
C ASP A 649 36.41 2.05 18.12
N SER A 650 37.32 1.70 19.03
CA SER A 650 37.29 0.43 19.77
C SER A 650 38.04 0.50 21.10
N ALA A 651 37.76 -0.44 22.02
CA ALA A 651 38.48 -0.55 23.29
C ALA A 651 40.00 -0.85 23.13
N THR A 652 40.43 -1.38 21.99
CA THR A 652 41.85 -1.57 21.64
C THR A 652 42.37 -0.53 20.63
N GLY A 653 41.54 0.46 20.29
CA GLY A 653 41.83 1.49 19.30
C GLY A 653 42.90 2.48 19.75
N PRO A 654 43.29 3.44 18.88
CA PRO A 654 44.33 4.41 19.17
C PRO A 654 43.97 5.26 20.39
N ILE A 655 44.93 5.40 21.31
CA ILE A 655 44.79 6.25 22.50
C ILE A 655 44.96 7.71 22.07
N ILE A 656 43.99 8.54 22.43
CA ILE A 656 44.02 9.98 22.18
C ILE A 656 44.25 10.80 23.44
N ALA A 657 44.00 10.28 24.64
CA ALA A 657 44.38 10.91 25.91
C ALA A 657 44.54 9.87 27.02
N SER A 658 45.41 10.13 28.00
CA SER A 658 45.63 9.25 29.16
C SER A 658 45.59 10.08 30.44
N VAL A 659 44.49 9.97 31.18
CA VAL A 659 44.24 10.74 32.41
C VAL A 659 44.70 9.92 33.62
N PRO A 660 45.80 10.27 34.29
CA PRO A 660 46.20 9.60 35.52
C PRO A 660 45.20 9.92 36.64
N VAL A 661 44.83 8.91 37.42
CA VAL A 661 43.94 9.04 38.58
C VAL A 661 44.77 8.89 39.85
N SER A 662 44.70 9.92 40.70
CA SER A 662 45.21 9.90 42.07
C SER A 662 44.06 10.00 43.07
N ASN A 663 44.33 9.67 44.34
CA ASN A 663 43.36 9.81 45.42
C ASN A 663 42.93 11.28 45.56
N THR A 664 41.62 11.51 45.56
CA THR A 664 41.00 12.85 45.57
C THR A 664 40.44 13.22 46.95
N GLY A 665 40.64 12.37 47.95
CA GLY A 665 40.12 12.51 49.32
C GLY A 665 38.86 11.70 49.61
N GLY A 666 38.33 10.95 48.63
CA GLY A 666 37.15 10.09 48.81
C GLY A 666 36.39 9.77 47.52
N TRP A 667 35.52 8.76 47.56
CA TRP A 667 34.74 8.26 46.41
C TRP A 667 33.71 9.24 45.83
N GLN A 668 33.49 10.35 46.51
CA GLN A 668 32.59 11.42 46.13
C GLN A 668 33.25 12.80 46.32
N ALA A 669 34.59 12.82 46.47
CA ALA A 669 35.38 14.05 46.56
C ALA A 669 35.87 14.43 45.16
N TRP A 670 35.12 15.30 44.48
CA TRP A 670 35.26 15.50 43.04
C TRP A 670 36.30 16.56 42.65
N THR A 671 37.18 16.21 41.73
CA THR A 671 38.16 17.08 41.08
C THR A 671 38.07 16.94 39.55
N THR A 672 38.44 17.99 38.83
CA THR A 672 38.47 17.98 37.35
C THR A 672 39.90 17.83 36.89
N ALA A 673 40.23 16.69 36.28
CA ALA A 673 41.51 16.47 35.64
C ALA A 673 41.47 17.01 34.21
N THR A 674 42.51 17.73 33.81
CA THR A 674 42.72 18.19 32.43
C THR A 674 43.91 17.45 31.84
N THR A 675 43.76 16.86 30.66
CA THR A 675 44.84 16.14 29.96
C THR A 675 44.87 16.50 28.50
N ASN A 676 46.04 16.84 27.98
CA ASN A 676 46.24 17.13 26.57
C ASN A 676 46.05 15.88 25.71
N LEU A 677 45.48 16.03 24.52
CA LEU A 677 45.39 14.93 23.58
C LEU A 677 46.79 14.60 23.04
N SER A 678 47.11 13.31 23.00
CA SER A 678 48.34 12.76 22.43
C SER A 678 48.17 12.28 20.98
N GLY A 679 46.95 12.36 20.43
CA GLY A 679 46.61 11.93 19.07
C GLY A 679 45.53 12.82 18.44
N THR A 680 45.24 12.60 17.15
CA THR A 680 44.24 13.37 16.41
C THR A 680 42.84 12.78 16.56
N ALA A 681 41.88 13.62 16.92
CA ALA A 681 40.46 13.28 16.92
C ALA A 681 39.71 14.35 16.10
N THR A 682 39.36 14.01 14.87
CA THR A 682 38.60 14.86 13.94
C THR A 682 37.44 14.04 13.37
N SER A 683 36.36 14.68 12.94
CA SER A 683 35.13 14.02 12.48
C SER A 683 34.43 13.22 13.60
N VAL A 684 33.53 12.32 13.23
CA VAL A 684 32.64 11.60 14.15
C VAL A 684 33.24 10.24 14.50
N HIS A 685 33.35 9.96 15.80
CA HIS A 685 33.93 8.71 16.32
C HIS A 685 33.07 8.09 17.42
N THR A 686 33.34 6.81 17.72
CA THR A 686 32.95 6.24 19.02
C THR A 686 34.11 6.44 19.99
N VAL A 687 33.88 7.11 21.12
CA VAL A 687 34.92 7.34 22.15
C VAL A 687 34.83 6.27 23.22
N TYR A 688 35.90 5.53 23.41
CA TYR A 688 36.04 4.55 24.50
C TYR A 688 36.87 5.13 25.64
N LEU A 689 36.44 4.94 26.88
CA LEU A 689 37.26 5.08 28.07
C LEU A 689 37.60 3.67 28.52
N THR A 690 38.89 3.36 28.57
CA THR A 690 39.41 2.08 29.06
C THR A 690 40.21 2.31 30.33
N PHE A 691 40.04 1.42 31.31
CA PHE A 691 40.59 1.60 32.65
C PHE A 691 41.77 0.66 32.87
N THR A 692 42.93 1.23 33.20
CA THR A 692 44.19 0.48 33.34
C THR A 692 44.83 0.78 34.69
N GLY A 693 45.49 -0.21 35.29
CA GLY A 693 46.10 -0.09 36.62
C GLY A 693 46.30 -1.45 37.28
N THR A 694 46.59 -1.43 38.58
CA THR A 694 46.76 -2.62 39.41
C THR A 694 45.93 -2.50 40.67
N GLY A 695 45.13 -3.52 41.00
CA GLY A 695 44.25 -3.53 42.19
C GLY A 695 42.77 -3.56 41.82
N GLY A 696 41.90 -3.25 42.78
CA GLY A 696 40.44 -3.18 42.59
C GLY A 696 39.98 -1.81 42.10
N ASP A 697 38.72 -1.48 42.39
CA ASP A 697 38.09 -0.22 41.98
C ASP A 697 38.97 0.98 42.34
N PHE A 698 39.14 1.92 41.41
CA PHE A 698 40.08 3.04 41.60
C PHE A 698 39.56 4.43 41.22
N VAL A 699 38.42 4.55 40.54
CA VAL A 699 37.87 5.86 40.15
C VAL A 699 36.35 5.85 39.98
N ASN A 700 35.72 6.98 40.28
CA ASN A 700 34.38 7.35 39.85
C ASN A 700 34.46 8.50 38.85
N ILE A 701 33.58 8.54 37.86
CA ILE A 701 33.53 9.58 36.82
C ILE A 701 32.14 10.19 36.79
N ASN A 702 32.07 11.52 36.85
CA ASN A 702 30.81 12.25 36.79
C ASN A 702 30.52 12.75 35.37
N TRP A 703 31.49 13.37 34.70
CA TRP A 703 31.35 13.85 33.33
C TRP A 703 32.70 13.99 32.63
N LEU A 704 32.65 14.10 31.30
CA LEU A 704 33.79 14.40 30.44
C LEU A 704 33.44 15.50 29.44
N GLN A 705 34.44 16.27 29.00
CA GLN A 705 34.29 17.32 27.97
C GLN A 705 35.61 17.53 27.24
N PHE A 706 35.61 17.51 25.91
CA PHE A 706 36.79 17.89 25.12
C PHE A 706 36.88 19.41 24.97
N GLN A 707 38.09 19.94 24.75
CA GLN A 707 38.34 21.37 24.55
C GLN A 707 39.13 21.62 23.28
N ARG A 708 38.98 22.84 22.74
CA ARG A 708 39.75 23.37 21.60
C ARG A 708 40.77 24.40 22.06
#